data_AF-A0A0P7XI21-F1
#
_entry.id   AF-A0A0P7XI21-F1
#
_cell.length_a   1.000
_cell.length_b   1.000
_cell.length_c   1.000
_cell.angle_alpha   90.00
_cell.angle_beta   90.00
_cell.angle_gamma   90.00
#
_symmetry.space_group_name_H-M   'P 1'
#
loop_
_entity.id
_entity.type
_entity.pdbx_description
1 polymer ?
#
loop_
_entity_poly.entity_id
_entity_poly.type
_entity_poly.pdbx_seq_one_letter_code
_entity_poly.pdbx_strand_id
1 'polypeptide(L)'
;MHFRLLALLVLALLLSGCSVGLQQRWSDFNAYYNTFYNARQSYEAGIRSLESQNVDINAERPVRIHRTPVRAGQADFERAIEKSADVLRNHRESKWVDDALELIGKSYFHLGQYFSAEQKFNEILQTSVNPELLQRAIYWRGRVFLETNRYNEGMQYLVGTLNSDEHNWNQQIQQEIYMVLAQLHVQLQQWEEATDYLDRALPGFRDELLRSRAAFLNGQLHERLDQPQAAIDAYRQISRRYPEYQLIFLAQLRENQLLRQQGETRLALRNLTAMSRDDKNFDQLSLLEYEIGRTLQAMQQHDEAFQVFDEVLYRSIQNPTRETIAKTHYAVAELYRFAYGDFSTAALYYDSSSRSATDLTRLPEAFDAAELAASFGEYARLRNEISARDSLLFLGQLPVSEFEERIVQIRDQRLREFERQQRQDQLRGTTVVTVTDNDQDTTQDTGQNGFLNHLNPTLVAQAAASFAAVWESRPLVDNWRRREAVRQAVIAIEAGELQEEVIEPDTSGLAEVLDVEIPPELQINLADIPRTAAAQHTMKAELAGLEFELGNVFYLNLDMPDSALVSYLRVAEELTESEVRPQALYSIADIYWSAGDQATALRWAEVILEEYPSNSVAQRIATRLNIDVDLTGASVSDTEVASQEYNRLLEVLGEMTPELQIENLTSFVQRHPSSDRLAEALFTKALAFAEIGRSQDAFSDKFFQLEQARASWQQQQREFSQLQDSIGVILQDTTLTSEQIAGYTAIQDSTLSQPDLDAYFPYDSPAWDSTRSTLSTLVEQFQGDRLTERARIMLETLRIPDSLQEESSTDAAAAAITEFPDDFLAEFHPCDALDEPIQFLEEIDSFLTRTGFEEMMRSEGVLSADFEFDVSVDHTGTITNATSLVDDPTGLANALSELLIREGRFSQPRSGDEPAQTTCYFSVSVDFQP
;
A
#
# COMPACT_ATOMS: atom_id res chain seq x y z
N MET A 1 -103.69 4.42 -48.18
CA MET A 1 -102.64 5.41 -48.50
C MET A 1 -101.78 5.74 -47.27
N HIS A 2 -102.37 5.98 -46.09
CA HIS A 2 -101.64 6.32 -44.85
C HIS A 2 -100.65 5.26 -44.33
N PHE A 3 -100.93 3.95 -44.51
CA PHE A 3 -100.01 2.89 -44.06
C PHE A 3 -98.71 2.83 -44.88
N ARG A 4 -98.77 3.11 -46.19
CA ARG A 4 -97.58 3.18 -47.05
C ARG A 4 -96.73 4.41 -46.75
N LEU A 5 -97.38 5.52 -46.40
CA LEU A 5 -96.71 6.75 -45.97
C LEU A 5 -96.01 6.57 -44.62
N LEU A 6 -96.66 5.91 -43.66
CA LEU A 6 -96.05 5.56 -42.36
C LEU A 6 -94.85 4.60 -42.54
N ALA A 7 -94.98 3.57 -43.38
CA ALA A 7 -93.89 2.64 -43.68
C ALA A 7 -92.70 3.33 -44.37
N LEU A 8 -92.95 4.26 -45.29
CA LEU A 8 -91.90 5.07 -45.92
C LEU A 8 -91.24 6.04 -44.92
N LEU A 9 -91.99 6.58 -43.96
CA LEU A 9 -91.47 7.51 -42.94
C LEU A 9 -90.65 6.76 -41.88
N VAL A 10 -91.05 5.55 -41.49
CA VAL A 10 -90.26 4.66 -40.61
C VAL A 10 -89.01 4.15 -41.33
N LEU A 11 -89.10 3.80 -42.62
CA LEU A 11 -87.94 3.42 -43.43
C LEU A 11 -86.98 4.59 -43.61
N ALA A 12 -87.48 5.81 -43.82
CA ALA A 12 -86.68 7.03 -43.89
C ALA A 12 -86.02 7.37 -42.54
N LEU A 13 -86.69 7.13 -41.40
CA LEU A 13 -86.12 7.27 -40.06
C LEU A 13 -85.05 6.20 -39.74
N LEU A 14 -85.26 4.97 -40.20
CA LEU A 14 -84.26 3.90 -40.10
C LEU A 14 -83.04 4.17 -40.99
N LEU A 15 -83.23 4.77 -42.16
CA LEU A 15 -82.15 5.14 -43.09
C LEU A 15 -81.42 6.42 -42.67
N SER A 16 -82.09 7.40 -42.05
CA SER A 16 -81.48 8.67 -41.60
C SER A 16 -80.69 8.56 -40.30
N GLY A 17 -80.97 7.55 -39.46
CA GLY A 17 -80.18 7.25 -38.26
C GLY A 17 -78.90 6.43 -38.50
N CYS A 18 -78.69 5.90 -39.72
CA CYS A 18 -77.63 4.94 -40.02
C CYS A 18 -76.36 5.51 -40.67
N SER A 19 -76.33 6.77 -41.12
CA SER A 19 -75.20 7.23 -41.93
C SER A 19 -73.96 7.60 -41.11
N VAL A 20 -74.09 8.45 -40.08
CA VAL A 20 -72.92 9.00 -39.37
C VAL A 20 -72.41 8.05 -38.27
N GLY A 21 -73.30 7.53 -37.44
CA GLY A 21 -72.91 6.68 -36.30
C GLY A 21 -72.39 5.29 -36.70
N LEU A 22 -72.89 4.73 -37.82
CA LEU A 22 -72.48 3.41 -38.30
C LEU A 22 -71.17 3.48 -39.09
N GLN A 23 -70.97 4.56 -39.86
CA GLN A 23 -69.69 4.85 -40.53
C GLN A 23 -68.55 5.06 -39.51
N GLN A 24 -68.79 5.84 -38.45
CA GLN A 24 -67.80 6.03 -37.39
C GLN A 24 -67.48 4.73 -36.65
N ARG A 25 -68.50 3.94 -36.28
CA ARG A 25 -68.30 2.63 -35.63
C ARG A 25 -67.55 1.64 -36.51
N TRP A 26 -67.80 1.65 -37.82
CA TRP A 26 -67.08 0.83 -38.79
C TRP A 26 -65.62 1.28 -38.96
N SER A 27 -65.39 2.60 -38.97
CA SER A 27 -64.05 3.19 -38.96
C SER A 27 -63.27 2.78 -37.70
N ASP A 28 -63.89 2.90 -36.52
CA ASP A 28 -63.31 2.50 -35.24
C ASP A 28 -63.07 0.99 -35.14
N PHE A 29 -63.95 0.17 -35.72
CA PHE A 29 -63.78 -1.28 -35.79
C PHE A 29 -62.57 -1.66 -36.66
N ASN A 30 -62.44 -1.04 -37.84
CA ASN A 30 -61.29 -1.29 -38.72
C ASN A 30 -59.99 -0.77 -38.11
N ALA A 31 -60.00 0.42 -37.50
CA ALA A 31 -58.84 0.96 -36.79
C ALA A 31 -58.42 0.06 -35.61
N TYR A 32 -59.37 -0.56 -34.92
CA TYR A 32 -59.04 -1.50 -33.85
C TYR A 32 -58.39 -2.79 -34.39
N TYR A 33 -59.13 -3.55 -35.19
CA TYR A 33 -58.72 -4.91 -35.54
C TYR A 33 -57.61 -4.98 -36.59
N ASN A 34 -57.48 -3.98 -37.47
CA ASN A 34 -56.45 -4.00 -38.51
C ASN A 34 -55.13 -3.40 -38.03
N THR A 35 -55.15 -2.45 -37.09
CA THR A 35 -53.95 -1.70 -36.67
C THR A 35 -53.74 -1.69 -35.16
N PHE A 36 -54.63 -1.07 -34.37
CA PHE A 36 -54.38 -0.82 -32.94
C PHE A 36 -54.24 -2.11 -32.10
N TYR A 37 -55.03 -3.15 -32.38
CA TYR A 37 -54.91 -4.45 -31.72
C TYR A 37 -53.51 -5.05 -31.93
N ASN A 38 -52.99 -5.00 -33.16
CA ASN A 38 -51.64 -5.49 -33.48
C ASN A 38 -50.55 -4.65 -32.82
N ALA A 39 -50.76 -3.34 -32.71
CA ALA A 39 -49.87 -2.44 -31.98
C ALA A 39 -49.79 -2.82 -30.49
N ARG A 40 -50.95 -3.05 -29.86
CA ARG A 40 -51.04 -3.47 -28.46
C ARG A 40 -50.40 -4.83 -28.23
N GLN A 41 -50.66 -5.82 -29.10
CA GLN A 41 -50.04 -7.14 -29.00
C GLN A 41 -48.51 -7.08 -29.12
N SER A 42 -48.00 -6.23 -30.02
CA SER A 42 -46.56 -6.02 -30.16
C SER A 42 -45.98 -5.35 -28.90
N TYR A 43 -46.63 -4.33 -28.37
CA TYR A 43 -46.21 -3.71 -27.11
C TYR A 43 -46.17 -4.72 -25.95
N GLU A 44 -47.22 -5.53 -25.78
CA GLU A 44 -47.28 -6.58 -24.75
C GLU A 44 -46.21 -7.67 -24.96
N ALA A 45 -45.80 -7.97 -26.19
CA ALA A 45 -44.67 -8.85 -26.48
C ALA A 45 -43.32 -8.22 -26.08
N GLY A 46 -43.15 -6.92 -26.34
CA GLY A 46 -41.98 -6.16 -25.89
C GLY A 46 -41.85 -6.15 -24.37
N ILE A 47 -42.95 -5.91 -23.65
CA ILE A 47 -42.99 -5.96 -22.18
C ILE A 47 -42.64 -7.35 -21.65
N ARG A 48 -43.22 -8.42 -22.21
CA ARG A 48 -42.86 -9.79 -21.80
C ARG A 48 -41.38 -10.10 -21.99
N SER A 49 -40.78 -9.61 -23.07
CA SER A 49 -39.34 -9.77 -23.34
C SER A 49 -38.47 -9.00 -22.34
N LEU A 50 -38.96 -7.85 -21.85
CA LEU A 50 -38.32 -7.07 -20.79
C LEU A 50 -38.47 -7.75 -19.42
N GLU A 51 -39.66 -8.26 -19.12
CA GLU A 51 -39.97 -8.95 -17.85
C GLU A 51 -39.20 -10.27 -17.71
N SER A 52 -38.99 -11.00 -18.81
CA SER A 52 -38.24 -12.26 -18.84
C SER A 52 -36.73 -12.11 -18.65
N GLN A 53 -36.20 -10.90 -18.69
CA GLN A 53 -34.78 -10.68 -18.37
C GLN A 53 -34.54 -10.98 -16.89
N ASN A 54 -33.52 -11.80 -16.61
CA ASN A 54 -33.07 -12.01 -15.25
C ASN A 54 -32.37 -10.72 -14.79
N VAL A 55 -32.93 -10.05 -13.78
CA VAL A 55 -32.36 -8.84 -13.21
C VAL A 55 -31.78 -9.21 -11.86
N ASP A 56 -30.46 -9.22 -11.77
CA ASP A 56 -29.81 -9.40 -10.48
C ASP A 56 -30.12 -8.20 -9.57
N ILE A 57 -30.75 -8.47 -8.41
CA ILE A 57 -31.17 -7.45 -7.47
C ILE A 57 -30.08 -7.26 -6.42
N ASN A 58 -29.44 -6.10 -6.43
CA ASN A 58 -28.54 -5.70 -5.36
C ASN A 58 -29.35 -5.26 -4.13
N ALA A 59 -29.38 -6.10 -3.10
CA ALA A 59 -30.10 -5.82 -1.86
C ALA A 59 -29.46 -4.71 -1.00
N GLU A 60 -28.18 -4.39 -1.19
CA GLU A 60 -27.44 -3.38 -0.41
C GLU A 60 -27.75 -1.94 -0.87
N ARG A 61 -28.45 -1.77 -1.98
CA ARG A 61 -28.80 -0.47 -2.57
C ARG A 61 -30.30 -0.33 -2.80
N PRO A 62 -30.88 0.88 -2.68
CA PRO A 62 -32.31 1.09 -2.88
C PRO A 62 -32.79 0.57 -4.25
N VAL A 63 -33.73 -0.38 -4.24
CA VAL A 63 -34.20 -1.01 -5.49
C VAL A 63 -35.06 -0.04 -6.31
N ARG A 64 -34.95 -0.14 -7.63
CA ARG A 64 -35.89 0.53 -8.52
C ARG A 64 -37.22 -0.23 -8.56
N ILE A 65 -38.31 0.44 -8.17
CA ILE A 65 -39.70 0.00 -8.31
C ILE A 65 -40.00 -0.29 -9.78
N HIS A 66 -39.89 0.72 -10.63
CA HIS A 66 -39.98 0.56 -12.07
C HIS A 66 -38.63 0.10 -12.62
N ARG A 67 -38.61 -1.05 -13.32
CA ARG A 67 -37.40 -1.54 -13.99
C ARG A 67 -36.89 -0.49 -14.99
N THR A 68 -35.58 -0.26 -14.99
CA THR A 68 -34.92 0.54 -16.02
C THR A 68 -35.11 -0.13 -17.38
N PRO A 69 -35.49 0.61 -18.42
CA PRO A 69 -35.58 0.06 -19.75
C PRO A 69 -34.23 -0.51 -20.22
N VAL A 70 -34.20 -1.81 -20.49
CA VAL A 70 -33.13 -2.45 -21.26
C VAL A 70 -33.70 -2.70 -22.65
N ARG A 71 -32.89 -2.58 -23.72
CA ARG A 71 -33.33 -2.73 -25.14
C ARG A 71 -33.87 -4.13 -25.51
N ALA A 72 -34.22 -4.96 -24.53
CA ALA A 72 -35.01 -6.16 -24.72
C ALA A 72 -36.36 -5.82 -25.35
N GLY A 73 -36.84 -6.64 -26.29
CA GLY A 73 -38.09 -6.40 -27.00
C GLY A 73 -38.05 -5.22 -28.00
N GLN A 74 -36.86 -4.72 -28.37
CA GLN A 74 -36.70 -3.58 -29.28
C GLN A 74 -37.55 -3.71 -30.56
N ALA A 75 -37.47 -4.84 -31.26
CA ALA A 75 -38.21 -5.06 -32.50
C ALA A 75 -39.74 -5.02 -32.30
N ASP A 76 -40.23 -5.44 -31.13
CA ASP A 76 -41.64 -5.44 -30.80
C ASP A 76 -42.14 -4.04 -30.43
N PHE A 77 -41.33 -3.25 -29.73
CA PHE A 77 -41.63 -1.83 -29.48
C PHE A 77 -41.60 -1.00 -30.77
N GLU A 78 -40.64 -1.22 -31.66
CA GLU A 78 -40.60 -0.59 -32.99
C GLU A 78 -41.85 -0.92 -33.81
N ARG A 79 -42.28 -2.20 -33.80
CA ARG A 79 -43.52 -2.63 -34.45
C ARG A 79 -44.76 -2.00 -33.81
N ALA A 80 -44.79 -1.87 -32.48
CA ALA A 80 -45.88 -1.18 -31.78
C ALA A 80 -45.97 0.30 -32.20
N ILE A 81 -44.83 0.97 -32.39
CA ILE A 81 -44.77 2.35 -32.91
C ILE A 81 -45.30 2.40 -34.34
N GLU A 82 -44.83 1.52 -35.23
CA GLU A 82 -45.26 1.49 -36.63
C GLU A 82 -46.78 1.32 -36.74
N LYS A 83 -47.34 0.33 -36.05
CA LYS A 83 -48.78 0.04 -36.09
C LYS A 83 -49.64 1.10 -35.42
N SER A 84 -49.12 1.75 -34.38
CA SER A 84 -49.79 2.90 -33.78
C SER A 84 -49.77 4.10 -34.72
N ALA A 85 -48.64 4.39 -35.38
CA ALA A 85 -48.53 5.46 -36.36
C ALA A 85 -49.46 5.25 -37.57
N ASP A 86 -49.74 4.00 -37.97
CA ASP A 86 -50.77 3.68 -38.96
C ASP A 86 -52.18 4.14 -38.53
N VAL A 87 -52.53 4.02 -37.24
CA VAL A 87 -53.80 4.56 -36.70
C VAL A 87 -53.85 6.07 -36.89
N LEU A 88 -52.79 6.77 -36.48
CA LEU A 88 -52.70 8.24 -36.59
C LEU A 88 -52.77 8.70 -38.06
N ARG A 89 -52.18 7.96 -39.00
CA ARG A 89 -52.14 8.36 -40.42
C ARG A 89 -53.44 8.06 -41.14
N ASN A 90 -53.98 6.85 -40.96
CA ASN A 90 -55.07 6.30 -41.78
C ASN A 90 -56.44 6.40 -41.11
N HIS A 91 -56.50 6.61 -39.78
CA HIS A 91 -57.72 6.60 -38.97
C HIS A 91 -57.80 7.80 -38.02
N ARG A 92 -57.49 9.00 -38.52
CA ARG A 92 -57.38 10.26 -37.73
C ARG A 92 -58.59 10.65 -36.89
N GLU A 93 -59.79 10.25 -37.32
CA GLU A 93 -61.03 10.55 -36.61
C GLU A 93 -61.43 9.43 -35.65
N SER A 94 -60.65 8.35 -35.54
CA SER A 94 -60.97 7.21 -34.70
C SER A 94 -60.74 7.51 -33.22
N LYS A 95 -61.57 6.92 -32.35
CA LYS A 95 -61.41 7.02 -30.90
C LYS A 95 -60.09 6.44 -30.37
N TRP A 96 -59.41 5.58 -31.15
CA TRP A 96 -58.16 4.91 -30.77
C TRP A 96 -56.91 5.75 -31.04
N VAL A 97 -57.04 6.97 -31.56
CA VAL A 97 -55.89 7.85 -31.86
C VAL A 97 -55.11 8.18 -30.59
N ASP A 98 -55.79 8.56 -29.51
CA ASP A 98 -55.12 8.91 -28.26
C ASP A 98 -54.50 7.67 -27.58
N ASP A 99 -55.17 6.51 -27.65
CA ASP A 99 -54.61 5.25 -27.15
C ASP A 99 -53.37 4.81 -27.97
N ALA A 100 -53.37 5.05 -29.28
CA ALA A 100 -52.22 4.80 -30.15
C ALA A 100 -51.06 5.76 -29.82
N LEU A 101 -51.35 7.04 -29.55
CA LEU A 101 -50.34 7.99 -29.05
C LEU A 101 -49.70 7.51 -27.74
N GLU A 102 -50.50 6.94 -26.83
CA GLU A 102 -50.00 6.38 -25.56
C GLU A 102 -49.03 5.22 -25.81
N LEU A 103 -49.39 4.29 -26.70
CA LEU A 103 -48.52 3.17 -27.06
C LEU A 103 -47.22 3.62 -27.73
N ILE A 104 -47.26 4.67 -28.56
CA ILE A 104 -46.03 5.26 -29.14
C ILE A 104 -45.15 5.83 -28.02
N GLY A 105 -45.70 6.65 -27.13
CA GLY A 105 -44.95 7.25 -26.03
C GLY A 105 -44.31 6.21 -25.12
N LYS A 106 -45.08 5.18 -24.71
CA LYS A 106 -44.58 4.06 -23.90
C LYS A 106 -43.50 3.24 -24.61
N SER A 107 -43.65 3.02 -25.91
CA SER A 107 -42.65 2.28 -26.70
C SER A 107 -41.36 3.08 -26.83
N TYR A 108 -41.44 4.38 -27.10
CA TYR A 108 -40.26 5.26 -27.08
C TYR A 108 -39.58 5.27 -25.73
N PHE A 109 -40.33 5.32 -24.63
CA PHE A 109 -39.78 5.23 -23.29
C PHE A 109 -38.95 3.95 -23.09
N HIS A 110 -39.51 2.78 -23.46
CA HIS A 110 -38.80 1.51 -23.31
C HIS A 110 -37.61 1.33 -24.27
N LEU A 111 -37.59 2.06 -25.38
CA LEU A 111 -36.44 2.15 -26.28
C LEU A 111 -35.34 3.11 -25.79
N GLY A 112 -35.55 3.79 -24.65
CA GLY A 112 -34.66 4.83 -24.14
C GLY A 112 -34.74 6.16 -24.90
N GLN A 113 -35.74 6.32 -25.78
CA GLN A 113 -35.97 7.54 -26.57
C GLN A 113 -36.82 8.53 -25.77
N TYR A 114 -36.31 8.96 -24.61
CA TYR A 114 -37.07 9.71 -23.62
C TYR A 114 -37.62 11.05 -24.10
N PHE A 115 -36.88 11.77 -24.96
CA PHE A 115 -37.36 13.02 -25.55
C PHE A 115 -38.61 12.80 -26.43
N SER A 116 -38.58 11.79 -27.31
CA SER A 116 -39.71 11.42 -28.15
C SER A 116 -40.89 10.90 -27.34
N ALA A 117 -40.62 10.17 -26.26
CA ALA A 117 -41.64 9.74 -25.30
C ALA A 117 -42.33 10.94 -24.64
N GLU A 118 -41.55 11.89 -24.10
CA GLU A 118 -42.07 13.10 -23.46
C GLU A 118 -42.94 13.91 -24.43
N GLN A 119 -42.51 14.07 -25.69
CA GLN A 119 -43.29 14.76 -26.71
C GLN A 119 -44.66 14.12 -26.93
N LYS A 120 -44.74 12.78 -26.94
CA LYS A 120 -46.00 12.06 -27.14
C LYS A 120 -46.93 12.15 -25.94
N PHE A 121 -46.39 12.11 -24.72
CA PHE A 121 -47.20 12.36 -23.52
C PHE A 121 -47.69 13.81 -23.46
N ASN A 122 -46.87 14.78 -23.85
CA ASN A 122 -47.28 16.19 -23.96
C ASN A 122 -48.35 16.40 -25.03
N GLU A 123 -48.27 15.69 -26.15
CA GLU A 123 -49.31 15.70 -27.18
C GLU A 123 -50.66 15.23 -26.60
N ILE A 124 -50.67 14.08 -25.89
CA ILE A 124 -51.87 13.58 -25.21
C ILE A 124 -52.44 14.62 -24.23
N LEU A 125 -51.58 15.26 -23.43
CA LEU A 125 -51.99 16.29 -22.48
C LEU A 125 -52.65 17.51 -23.12
N GLN A 126 -52.35 17.79 -24.39
CA GLN A 126 -52.89 18.94 -25.11
C GLN A 126 -54.13 18.59 -25.95
N THR A 127 -54.23 17.36 -26.42
CA THR A 127 -55.23 16.97 -27.43
C THR A 127 -56.33 16.06 -26.87
N SER A 128 -56.04 15.27 -25.84
CA SER A 128 -57.01 14.31 -25.30
C SER A 128 -58.01 14.96 -24.36
N VAL A 129 -59.24 14.46 -24.39
CA VAL A 129 -60.30 14.80 -23.43
C VAL A 129 -60.61 13.65 -22.47
N ASN A 130 -59.91 12.52 -22.57
CA ASN A 130 -60.13 11.35 -21.73
C ASN A 130 -59.39 11.53 -20.38
N PRO A 131 -60.11 11.68 -19.24
CA PRO A 131 -59.48 11.99 -17.95
C PRO A 131 -58.48 10.92 -17.49
N GLU A 132 -58.78 9.64 -17.72
CA GLU A 132 -57.89 8.55 -17.30
C GLU A 132 -56.60 8.53 -18.14
N LEU A 133 -56.72 8.83 -19.43
CA LEU A 133 -55.57 8.89 -20.32
C LEU A 133 -54.66 10.09 -20.00
N LEU A 134 -55.24 11.25 -19.68
CA LEU A 134 -54.49 12.41 -19.20
C LEU A 134 -53.68 12.07 -17.94
N GLN A 135 -54.30 11.39 -16.97
CA GLN A 135 -53.64 10.94 -15.74
C GLN A 135 -52.50 9.94 -16.03
N ARG A 136 -52.69 9.00 -16.96
CA ARG A 136 -51.60 8.10 -17.38
C ARG A 136 -50.46 8.86 -18.05
N ALA A 137 -50.76 9.86 -18.89
CA ALA A 137 -49.72 10.68 -19.51
C ALA A 137 -48.90 11.46 -18.46
N ILE A 138 -49.53 11.97 -17.40
CA ILE A 138 -48.83 12.61 -16.25
C ILE A 138 -47.88 11.62 -15.59
N TYR A 139 -48.35 10.42 -15.25
CA TYR A 139 -47.55 9.36 -14.66
C TYR A 139 -46.32 9.00 -15.53
N TRP A 140 -46.54 8.74 -16.82
CA TRP A 140 -45.45 8.36 -17.72
C TRP A 140 -44.45 9.49 -17.94
N ARG A 141 -44.91 10.74 -17.95
CA ARG A 141 -44.01 11.90 -17.99
C ARG A 141 -43.19 12.03 -16.70
N GLY A 142 -43.79 11.73 -15.54
CA GLY A 142 -43.09 11.54 -14.27
C GLY A 142 -41.92 10.56 -14.37
N ARG A 143 -42.16 9.40 -14.99
CA ARG A 143 -41.11 8.40 -15.23
C ARG A 143 -40.03 8.90 -16.19
N VAL A 144 -40.37 9.67 -17.21
CA VAL A 144 -39.38 10.31 -18.08
C VAL A 144 -38.43 11.21 -17.27
N PHE A 145 -38.95 12.02 -16.34
CA PHE A 145 -38.10 12.84 -15.48
C PHE A 145 -37.13 11.99 -14.63
N LEU A 146 -37.61 10.86 -14.10
CA LEU A 146 -36.78 9.94 -13.32
C LEU A 146 -35.64 9.32 -14.16
N GLU A 147 -35.91 8.90 -15.39
CA GLU A 147 -34.90 8.29 -16.26
C GLU A 147 -33.95 9.30 -16.93
N THR A 148 -34.36 10.58 -17.00
CA THR A 148 -33.53 11.68 -17.55
C THR A 148 -32.78 12.45 -16.47
N ASN A 149 -32.79 11.97 -15.23
CA ASN A 149 -32.15 12.57 -14.06
C ASN A 149 -32.64 14.00 -13.73
N ARG A 150 -33.84 14.37 -14.20
CA ARG A 150 -34.47 15.68 -13.98
C ARG A 150 -35.32 15.66 -12.72
N TYR A 151 -34.70 15.32 -11.59
CA TYR A 151 -35.43 14.93 -10.38
C TYR A 151 -36.31 16.05 -9.80
N ASN A 152 -35.73 17.24 -9.60
CA ASN A 152 -36.45 18.39 -9.06
C ASN A 152 -37.59 18.86 -9.97
N GLU A 153 -37.37 18.88 -11.29
CA GLU A 153 -38.43 19.20 -12.26
C GLU A 153 -39.58 18.19 -12.21
N GLY A 154 -39.25 16.90 -12.16
CA GLY A 154 -40.23 15.83 -12.04
C GLY A 154 -41.06 15.91 -10.77
N MET A 155 -40.42 16.20 -9.63
CA MET A 155 -41.11 16.40 -8.35
C MET A 155 -42.05 17.60 -8.41
N GLN A 156 -41.56 18.76 -8.85
CA GLN A 156 -42.37 19.97 -8.96
C GLN A 156 -43.58 19.75 -9.87
N TYR A 157 -43.35 19.08 -11.01
CA TYR A 157 -44.41 18.73 -11.96
C TYR A 157 -45.47 17.81 -11.34
N LEU A 158 -45.07 16.70 -10.75
CA LEU A 158 -46.00 15.70 -10.21
C LEU A 158 -46.75 16.21 -8.98
N VAL A 159 -46.07 16.86 -8.04
CA VAL A 159 -46.71 17.47 -6.86
C VAL A 159 -47.67 18.58 -7.27
N GLY A 160 -47.27 19.45 -8.21
CA GLY A 160 -48.13 20.50 -8.74
C GLY A 160 -49.39 19.95 -9.39
N THR A 161 -49.28 18.82 -10.08
CA THR A 161 -50.42 18.17 -10.76
C THR A 161 -51.32 17.41 -9.78
N LEU A 162 -50.77 16.80 -8.73
CA LEU A 162 -51.55 16.14 -7.68
C LEU A 162 -52.33 17.12 -6.80
N ASN A 163 -51.79 18.32 -6.58
CA ASN A 163 -52.41 19.36 -5.77
C ASN A 163 -53.47 20.16 -6.54
N SER A 164 -53.64 19.96 -7.85
CA SER A 164 -54.67 20.65 -8.62
C SER A 164 -56.02 19.95 -8.47
N ASP A 165 -57.08 20.72 -8.23
CA ASP A 165 -58.47 20.22 -8.18
C ASP A 165 -59.03 19.82 -9.56
N GLU A 166 -58.20 19.91 -10.61
CA GLU A 166 -58.58 19.69 -12.00
C GLU A 166 -58.83 18.20 -12.33
N HIS A 167 -58.29 17.28 -11.51
CA HIS A 167 -58.31 15.86 -11.79
C HIS A 167 -59.02 15.07 -10.68
N ASN A 168 -60.10 14.37 -11.04
CA ASN A 168 -60.63 13.29 -10.21
C ASN A 168 -59.77 12.03 -10.42
N TRP A 169 -58.77 11.86 -9.57
CA TRP A 169 -57.74 10.83 -9.73
C TRP A 169 -58.30 9.40 -9.65
N ASN A 170 -57.93 8.57 -10.61
CA ASN A 170 -58.00 7.13 -10.45
C ASN A 170 -56.99 6.72 -9.39
N GLN A 171 -57.49 6.06 -8.33
CA GLN A 171 -56.67 5.67 -7.18
C GLN A 171 -55.41 4.88 -7.57
N GLN A 172 -55.49 3.98 -8.55
CA GLN A 172 -54.32 3.17 -8.95
C GLN A 172 -53.26 4.04 -9.63
N ILE A 173 -53.66 4.95 -10.52
CA ILE A 173 -52.72 5.86 -11.21
C ILE A 173 -52.09 6.83 -10.20
N GLN A 174 -52.88 7.34 -9.25
CA GLN A 174 -52.38 8.20 -8.18
C GLN A 174 -51.30 7.49 -7.33
N GLN A 175 -51.53 6.21 -7.01
CA GLN A 175 -50.57 5.38 -6.29
C GLN A 175 -49.28 5.15 -7.11
N GLU A 176 -49.39 4.93 -8.42
CA GLU A 176 -48.21 4.86 -9.30
C GLU A 176 -47.43 6.18 -9.32
N ILE A 177 -48.11 7.33 -9.31
CA ILE A 177 -47.44 8.64 -9.21
C ILE A 177 -46.72 8.79 -7.87
N TYR A 178 -47.33 8.37 -6.76
CA TYR A 178 -46.65 8.35 -5.46
C TYR A 178 -45.39 7.47 -5.48
N MET A 179 -45.43 6.30 -6.15
CA MET A 179 -44.22 5.48 -6.32
C MET A 179 -43.13 6.21 -7.12
N VAL A 180 -43.49 6.93 -8.19
CA VAL A 180 -42.52 7.74 -8.94
C VAL A 180 -41.93 8.86 -8.08
N LEU A 181 -42.77 9.57 -7.30
CA LEU A 181 -42.31 10.59 -6.37
C LEU A 181 -41.35 10.03 -5.33
N ALA A 182 -41.67 8.88 -4.73
CA ALA A 182 -40.78 8.18 -3.82
C ALA A 182 -39.42 7.89 -4.49
N GLN A 183 -39.41 7.38 -5.73
CA GLN A 183 -38.16 7.12 -6.45
C GLN A 183 -37.36 8.40 -6.74
N LEU A 184 -38.02 9.52 -7.03
CA LEU A 184 -37.34 10.81 -7.23
C LEU A 184 -36.70 11.29 -5.92
N HIS A 185 -37.40 11.19 -4.79
CA HIS A 185 -36.87 11.50 -3.47
C HIS A 185 -35.68 10.59 -3.08
N VAL A 186 -35.75 9.30 -3.40
CA VAL A 186 -34.63 8.35 -3.22
C VAL A 186 -33.38 8.79 -3.98
N GLN A 187 -33.50 9.33 -5.20
CA GLN A 187 -32.35 9.84 -5.94
C GLN A 187 -31.72 11.09 -5.29
N LEU A 188 -32.51 11.85 -4.52
CA LEU A 188 -32.05 13.01 -3.76
C LEU A 188 -31.65 12.66 -2.32
N GLN A 189 -31.64 11.37 -1.95
CA GLN A 189 -31.37 10.89 -0.59
C GLN A 189 -32.34 11.43 0.47
N GLN A 190 -33.56 11.79 0.06
CA GLN A 190 -34.64 12.28 0.92
C GLN A 190 -35.49 11.09 1.38
N TRP A 191 -34.95 10.33 2.34
CA TRP A 191 -35.49 9.03 2.75
C TRP A 191 -36.86 9.15 3.43
N GLU A 192 -37.05 10.13 4.31
CA GLU A 192 -38.31 10.33 5.04
C GLU A 192 -39.47 10.63 4.09
N GLU A 193 -39.29 11.58 3.16
CA GLU A 193 -40.30 11.93 2.17
C GLU A 193 -40.59 10.74 1.24
N ALA A 194 -39.55 9.99 0.85
CA ALA A 194 -39.75 8.79 0.04
C ALA A 194 -40.63 7.75 0.75
N THR A 195 -40.42 7.51 2.06
CA THR A 195 -41.27 6.58 2.83
C THR A 195 -42.72 7.08 2.94
N ASP A 196 -42.96 8.36 3.19
CA ASP A 196 -44.32 8.94 3.25
C ASP A 196 -45.09 8.74 1.94
N TYR A 197 -44.43 8.88 0.79
CA TYR A 197 -45.07 8.58 -0.49
C TYR A 197 -45.34 7.07 -0.68
N LEU A 198 -44.44 6.19 -0.25
CA LEU A 198 -44.65 4.73 -0.36
C LEU A 198 -45.79 4.25 0.54
N ASP A 199 -45.91 4.81 1.75
CA ASP A 199 -46.99 4.49 2.68
C ASP A 199 -48.37 4.89 2.14
N ARG A 200 -48.44 5.93 1.31
CA ARG A 200 -49.66 6.31 0.57
C ARG A 200 -49.88 5.44 -0.67
N ALA A 201 -48.81 4.98 -1.30
CA ALA A 201 -48.85 4.22 -2.54
C ALA A 201 -49.31 2.76 -2.34
N LEU A 202 -48.82 2.09 -1.30
CA LEU A 202 -48.97 0.64 -1.11
C LEU A 202 -50.40 0.15 -0.76
N PRO A 203 -51.20 0.84 0.06
CA PRO A 203 -52.49 0.32 0.52
C PRO A 203 -53.49 0.08 -0.62
N GLY A 204 -53.86 -1.19 -0.87
CA GLY A 204 -54.87 -1.55 -1.87
C GLY A 204 -54.45 -1.43 -3.33
N PHE A 205 -53.15 -1.21 -3.60
CA PHE A 205 -52.60 -1.22 -4.95
C PHE A 205 -52.60 -2.64 -5.54
N ARG A 206 -52.99 -2.76 -6.81
CA ARG A 206 -53.37 -4.06 -7.42
C ARG A 206 -52.24 -4.76 -8.18
N ASP A 207 -51.31 -4.01 -8.77
CA ASP A 207 -50.20 -4.61 -9.50
C ASP A 207 -49.18 -5.17 -8.50
N GLU A 208 -49.17 -6.49 -8.38
CA GLU A 208 -48.35 -7.22 -7.41
C GLU A 208 -46.85 -7.01 -7.63
N LEU A 209 -46.44 -6.75 -8.88
CA LEU A 209 -45.04 -6.56 -9.22
C LEU A 209 -44.51 -5.22 -8.74
N LEU A 210 -45.19 -4.14 -9.10
CA LEU A 210 -44.82 -2.82 -8.61
C LEU A 210 -45.03 -2.72 -7.10
N ARG A 211 -46.09 -3.32 -6.55
CA ARG A 211 -46.33 -3.37 -5.10
C ARG A 211 -45.18 -4.02 -4.34
N SER A 212 -44.71 -5.19 -4.80
CA SER A 212 -43.64 -5.94 -4.11
C SER A 212 -42.32 -5.18 -4.16
N ARG A 213 -41.97 -4.58 -5.31
CA ARG A 213 -40.74 -3.77 -5.44
C ARG A 213 -40.83 -2.48 -4.62
N ALA A 214 -42.00 -1.84 -4.56
CA ALA A 214 -42.25 -0.67 -3.71
C ALA A 214 -42.16 -1.01 -2.22
N ALA A 215 -42.71 -2.15 -1.78
CA ALA A 215 -42.62 -2.60 -0.41
C ALA A 215 -41.18 -2.97 -0.02
N PHE A 216 -40.43 -3.62 -0.91
CA PHE A 216 -39.01 -3.89 -0.69
C PHE A 216 -38.20 -2.60 -0.56
N LEU A 217 -38.42 -1.64 -1.47
CA LEU A 217 -37.79 -0.32 -1.36
C LEU A 217 -38.14 0.34 -0.03
N ASN A 218 -39.42 0.33 0.38
CA ASN A 218 -39.83 0.92 1.65
C ASN A 218 -39.10 0.30 2.84
N GLY A 219 -38.91 -1.03 2.83
CA GLY A 219 -38.08 -1.74 3.81
C GLY A 219 -36.65 -1.20 3.86
N GLN A 220 -35.99 -1.08 2.71
CA GLN A 220 -34.62 -0.55 2.62
C GLN A 220 -34.47 0.92 3.06
N LEU A 221 -35.55 1.71 2.91
CA LEU A 221 -35.57 3.10 3.37
C LEU A 221 -35.74 3.18 4.89
N HIS A 222 -36.64 2.37 5.46
CA HIS A 222 -36.77 2.28 6.92
C HIS A 222 -35.50 1.76 7.61
N GLU A 223 -34.73 0.86 6.97
CA GLU A 223 -33.40 0.47 7.48
C GLU A 223 -32.44 1.66 7.54
N ARG A 224 -32.42 2.53 6.52
CA ARG A 224 -31.58 3.75 6.51
C ARG A 224 -32.03 4.80 7.52
N LEU A 225 -33.30 4.78 7.90
CA LEU A 225 -33.88 5.63 8.94
C LEU A 225 -33.73 5.03 10.35
N ASP A 226 -33.03 3.90 10.50
CA ASP A 226 -32.89 3.17 11.77
C ASP A 226 -34.24 2.78 12.41
N GLN A 227 -35.19 2.36 11.56
CA GLN A 227 -36.54 1.95 11.96
C GLN A 227 -36.77 0.46 11.66
N PRO A 228 -36.13 -0.46 12.42
CA PRO A 228 -36.09 -1.88 12.07
C PRO A 228 -37.47 -2.55 12.05
N GLN A 229 -38.38 -2.15 12.95
CA GLN A 229 -39.73 -2.72 12.98
C GLN A 229 -40.56 -2.33 11.73
N ALA A 230 -40.48 -1.06 11.31
CA ALA A 230 -41.15 -0.59 10.11
C ALA A 230 -40.58 -1.26 8.86
N ALA A 231 -39.26 -1.47 8.82
CA ALA A 231 -38.60 -2.21 7.75
C ALA A 231 -39.09 -3.67 7.66
N ILE A 232 -39.16 -4.38 8.78
CA ILE A 232 -39.71 -5.74 8.86
C ILE A 232 -41.16 -5.78 8.34
N ASP A 233 -41.99 -4.83 8.78
CA ASP A 233 -43.40 -4.77 8.37
C ASP A 233 -43.55 -4.46 6.89
N ALA A 234 -42.68 -3.64 6.30
CA ALA A 234 -42.61 -3.40 4.87
C ALA A 234 -42.20 -4.66 4.09
N TYR A 235 -41.15 -5.38 4.50
CA TYR A 235 -40.72 -6.63 3.86
C TYR A 235 -41.80 -7.72 3.90
N ARG A 236 -42.55 -7.81 4.99
CA ARG A 236 -43.66 -8.77 5.14
C ARG A 236 -44.85 -8.50 4.21
N GLN A 237 -44.97 -7.30 3.63
CA GLN A 237 -46.03 -7.00 2.67
C GLN A 237 -45.84 -7.69 1.32
N ILE A 238 -44.65 -8.23 1.04
CA ILE A 238 -44.32 -8.89 -0.23
C ILE A 238 -45.02 -10.26 -0.30
N SER A 239 -45.86 -10.45 -1.33
CA SER A 239 -46.66 -11.66 -1.49
C SER A 239 -45.81 -12.86 -1.92
N ARG A 240 -46.06 -14.02 -1.32
CA ARG A 240 -45.45 -15.30 -1.73
C ARG A 240 -45.89 -15.79 -3.12
N ARG A 241 -46.90 -15.16 -3.74
CA ARG A 241 -47.39 -15.45 -5.10
C ARG A 241 -46.70 -14.61 -6.17
N TYR A 242 -45.76 -13.76 -5.78
CA TYR A 242 -45.04 -12.85 -6.65
C TYR A 242 -44.13 -13.61 -7.65
N PRO A 243 -44.12 -13.22 -8.94
CA PRO A 243 -43.36 -13.92 -9.98
C PRO A 243 -41.82 -13.84 -9.86
N GLU A 244 -41.22 -12.82 -9.25
CA GLU A 244 -39.76 -12.75 -9.10
C GLU A 244 -39.33 -13.32 -7.73
N TYR A 245 -38.99 -14.62 -7.69
CA TYR A 245 -38.64 -15.31 -6.44
C TYR A 245 -37.47 -14.67 -5.68
N GLN A 246 -36.47 -14.15 -6.40
CA GLN A 246 -35.28 -13.52 -5.78
C GLN A 246 -35.65 -12.39 -4.80
N LEU A 247 -36.63 -11.54 -5.11
CA LEU A 247 -37.05 -10.47 -4.21
C LEU A 247 -37.71 -11.01 -2.93
N ILE A 248 -38.46 -12.12 -3.04
CA ILE A 248 -39.09 -12.79 -1.89
C ILE A 248 -38.00 -13.32 -0.96
N PHE A 249 -36.99 -13.99 -1.53
CA PHE A 249 -35.83 -14.49 -0.80
C PHE A 249 -35.11 -13.36 -0.08
N LEU A 250 -34.76 -12.28 -0.80
CA LEU A 250 -34.06 -11.13 -0.22
C LEU A 250 -34.86 -10.45 0.89
N ALA A 251 -36.18 -10.33 0.73
CA ALA A 251 -37.03 -9.73 1.76
C ALA A 251 -37.04 -10.55 3.06
N GLN A 252 -37.11 -11.88 2.93
CA GLN A 252 -37.02 -12.79 4.06
C GLN A 252 -35.62 -12.77 4.68
N LEU A 253 -34.57 -12.67 3.87
CA LEU A 253 -33.19 -12.53 4.35
C LEU A 253 -33.04 -11.27 5.20
N ARG A 254 -33.45 -10.11 4.66
CA ARG A 254 -33.42 -8.80 5.34
C ARG A 254 -34.26 -8.80 6.62
N GLU A 255 -35.46 -9.37 6.60
CA GLU A 255 -36.28 -9.55 7.81
C GLU A 255 -35.50 -10.28 8.91
N ASN A 256 -34.84 -11.40 8.59
CA ASN A 256 -34.12 -12.18 9.60
C ASN A 256 -32.82 -11.52 10.07
N GLN A 257 -32.15 -10.73 9.23
CA GLN A 257 -31.05 -9.88 9.65
C GLN A 257 -31.50 -8.84 10.68
N LEU A 258 -32.65 -8.20 10.46
CA LEU A 258 -33.23 -7.22 11.39
C LEU A 258 -33.73 -7.88 12.69
N LEU A 259 -34.36 -9.05 12.61
CA LEU A 259 -34.73 -9.83 13.80
C LEU A 259 -33.51 -10.17 14.66
N ARG A 260 -32.39 -10.55 14.03
CA ARG A 260 -31.12 -10.79 14.74
C ARG A 260 -30.63 -9.53 15.45
N GLN A 261 -30.66 -8.37 14.80
CA GLN A 261 -30.27 -7.08 15.41
C GLN A 261 -31.16 -6.69 16.59
N GLN A 262 -32.46 -7.01 16.54
CA GLN A 262 -33.41 -6.79 17.64
C GLN A 262 -33.26 -7.81 18.80
N GLY A 263 -32.35 -8.77 18.69
CA GLY A 263 -32.12 -9.82 19.70
C GLY A 263 -33.04 -11.05 19.55
N GLU A 264 -33.91 -11.10 18.55
CA GLU A 264 -34.78 -12.25 18.23
C GLU A 264 -34.02 -13.36 17.46
N THR A 265 -32.80 -13.65 17.92
CA THR A 265 -31.82 -14.53 17.25
C THR A 265 -32.32 -15.95 17.07
N ARG A 266 -33.07 -16.50 18.03
CA ARG A 266 -33.66 -17.85 17.93
C ARG A 266 -34.69 -17.95 16.80
N LEU A 267 -35.50 -16.91 16.63
CA LEU A 267 -36.49 -16.87 15.55
C LEU A 267 -35.79 -16.74 14.20
N ALA A 268 -34.79 -15.86 14.10
CA ALA A 268 -33.97 -15.69 12.92
C ALA A 268 -33.28 -17.02 12.52
N LEU A 269 -32.62 -17.69 13.46
CA LEU A 269 -31.94 -18.96 13.23
C LEU A 269 -32.91 -20.03 12.71
N ARG A 270 -34.09 -20.16 13.33
CA ARG A 270 -35.11 -21.12 12.90
C ARG A 270 -35.59 -20.84 11.47
N ASN A 271 -35.83 -19.58 11.15
CA ASN A 271 -36.31 -19.17 9.83
C ASN A 271 -35.23 -19.37 8.76
N LEU A 272 -34.00 -18.94 9.00
CA LEU A 272 -32.86 -19.11 8.09
C LEU A 272 -32.56 -20.60 7.84
N THR A 273 -32.61 -21.43 8.88
CA THR A 273 -32.46 -22.89 8.75
C THR A 273 -33.61 -23.53 7.96
N ALA A 274 -34.83 -22.99 8.05
CA ALA A 274 -35.94 -23.44 7.23
C ALA A 274 -35.76 -22.99 5.77
N MET A 275 -35.24 -21.78 5.54
CA MET A 275 -34.92 -21.26 4.21
C MET A 275 -33.82 -22.10 3.54
N SER A 276 -32.78 -22.52 4.26
CA SER A 276 -31.68 -23.32 3.70
C SER A 276 -32.08 -24.74 3.30
N ARG A 277 -33.21 -25.23 3.81
CA ARG A 277 -33.81 -26.52 3.46
C ARG A 277 -34.84 -26.45 2.34
N ASP A 278 -35.22 -25.24 1.89
CA ASP A 278 -36.14 -25.07 0.77
C ASP A 278 -35.34 -25.17 -0.53
N ASP A 279 -35.66 -26.17 -1.36
CA ASP A 279 -35.00 -26.43 -2.65
C ASP A 279 -34.97 -25.20 -3.57
N LYS A 280 -35.91 -24.26 -3.40
CA LYS A 280 -35.94 -23.01 -4.17
C LYS A 280 -34.80 -22.05 -3.84
N ASN A 281 -34.19 -22.20 -2.67
CA ASN A 281 -33.05 -21.40 -2.20
C ASN A 281 -31.71 -22.10 -2.41
N PHE A 282 -31.68 -23.21 -3.15
CA PHE A 282 -30.46 -23.99 -3.35
C PHE A 282 -29.31 -23.12 -3.88
N ASP A 283 -29.56 -22.28 -4.88
CA ASP A 283 -28.57 -21.35 -5.45
C ASP A 283 -28.05 -20.30 -4.44
N GLN A 284 -28.74 -20.12 -3.31
CA GLN A 284 -28.41 -19.16 -2.25
C GLN A 284 -27.96 -19.85 -0.95
N LEU A 285 -27.68 -21.15 -1.01
CA LEU A 285 -27.38 -21.96 0.18
C LEU A 285 -26.18 -21.41 0.97
N SER A 286 -25.08 -21.08 0.29
CA SER A 286 -23.87 -20.55 0.93
C SER A 286 -24.12 -19.21 1.65
N LEU A 287 -24.98 -18.35 1.08
CA LEU A 287 -25.38 -17.09 1.70
C LEU A 287 -26.25 -17.31 2.94
N LEU A 288 -27.16 -18.30 2.89
CA LEU A 288 -27.96 -18.68 4.05
C LEU A 288 -27.13 -19.31 5.15
N GLU A 289 -26.16 -20.15 4.82
CA GLU A 289 -25.19 -20.72 5.76
C GLU A 289 -24.38 -19.60 6.43
N TYR A 290 -23.88 -18.62 5.65
CA TYR A 290 -23.25 -17.43 6.20
C TYR A 290 -24.16 -16.69 7.21
N GLU A 291 -25.44 -16.45 6.86
CA GLU A 291 -26.37 -15.77 7.77
C GLU A 291 -26.72 -16.59 9.01
N ILE A 292 -26.73 -17.92 8.91
CA ILE A 292 -26.84 -18.83 10.05
C ILE A 292 -25.62 -18.66 10.96
N GLY A 293 -24.41 -18.68 10.41
CA GLY A 293 -23.17 -18.44 11.16
C GLY A 293 -23.16 -17.08 11.87
N ARG A 294 -23.59 -16.01 11.19
CA ARG A 294 -23.77 -14.67 11.81
C ARG A 294 -24.78 -14.68 12.95
N THR A 295 -25.82 -15.49 12.83
CA THR A 295 -26.85 -15.61 13.87
C THR A 295 -26.33 -16.38 15.08
N LEU A 296 -25.56 -17.45 14.87
CA LEU A 296 -24.86 -18.18 15.94
C LEU A 296 -23.82 -17.30 16.64
N GLN A 297 -23.08 -16.49 15.89
CA GLN A 297 -22.13 -15.50 16.42
C GLN A 297 -22.84 -14.49 17.34
N ALA A 298 -23.99 -13.95 16.91
CA ALA A 298 -24.82 -13.06 17.75
C ALA A 298 -25.40 -13.76 19.00
N MET A 299 -25.51 -15.09 18.97
CA MET A 299 -25.89 -15.93 20.11
C MET A 299 -24.71 -16.29 21.03
N GLN A 300 -23.50 -15.80 20.75
CA GLN A 300 -22.25 -16.14 21.45
C GLN A 300 -21.87 -17.63 21.32
N GLN A 301 -22.38 -18.33 20.31
CA GLN A 301 -22.00 -19.71 20.00
C GLN A 301 -20.82 -19.68 19.00
N HIS A 302 -19.66 -19.26 19.47
CA HIS A 302 -18.49 -18.96 18.63
C HIS A 302 -17.96 -20.18 17.86
N ASP A 303 -17.88 -21.34 18.51
CA ASP A 303 -17.39 -22.57 17.88
C ASP A 303 -18.33 -23.06 16.77
N GLU A 304 -19.65 -23.06 17.03
CA GLU A 304 -20.66 -23.44 16.04
C GLU A 304 -20.69 -22.45 14.87
N ALA A 305 -20.56 -21.14 15.16
CA ALA A 305 -20.47 -20.11 14.13
C ALA A 305 -19.23 -20.32 13.25
N PHE A 306 -18.07 -20.57 13.85
CA PHE A 306 -16.82 -20.84 13.12
C PHE A 306 -16.94 -22.08 12.22
N GLN A 307 -17.54 -23.18 12.73
CA GLN A 307 -17.76 -24.39 11.92
C GLN A 307 -18.62 -24.09 10.69
N VAL A 308 -19.72 -23.35 10.85
CA VAL A 308 -20.57 -22.96 9.72
C VAL A 308 -19.81 -22.06 8.73
N PHE A 309 -19.00 -21.13 9.21
CA PHE A 309 -18.18 -20.29 8.33
C PHE A 309 -17.09 -21.09 7.59
N ASP A 310 -16.44 -22.05 8.24
CA ASP A 310 -15.46 -22.97 7.61
C ASP A 310 -16.14 -23.81 6.52
N GLU A 311 -17.35 -24.29 6.78
CA GLU A 311 -18.16 -25.00 5.80
C GLU A 311 -18.45 -24.12 4.58
N VAL A 312 -18.85 -22.85 4.77
CA VAL A 312 -19.07 -21.90 3.67
C VAL A 312 -17.81 -21.68 2.83
N LEU A 313 -16.64 -21.54 3.46
CA LEU A 313 -15.39 -21.22 2.76
C LEU A 313 -14.77 -22.40 2.02
N TYR A 314 -14.84 -23.61 2.59
CA TYR A 314 -14.03 -24.74 2.11
C TYR A 314 -14.82 -26.00 1.76
N ARG A 315 -16.08 -26.11 2.19
CA ARG A 315 -16.85 -27.36 2.08
C ARG A 315 -18.27 -27.16 1.55
N SER A 316 -18.60 -25.96 1.06
CA SER A 316 -19.96 -25.66 0.65
C SER A 316 -20.32 -26.47 -0.60
N ILE A 317 -21.56 -26.98 -0.60
CA ILE A 317 -22.12 -27.73 -1.73
C ILE A 317 -22.35 -26.81 -2.93
N GLN A 318 -22.57 -25.52 -2.69
CA GLN A 318 -22.70 -24.50 -3.72
C GLN A 318 -21.54 -23.53 -3.62
N ASN A 319 -20.94 -23.20 -4.75
CA ASN A 319 -19.82 -22.28 -4.78
C ASN A 319 -20.28 -20.90 -4.27
N PRO A 320 -19.73 -20.40 -3.16
CA PRO A 320 -20.11 -19.10 -2.64
C PRO A 320 -19.73 -18.00 -3.63
N THR A 321 -20.54 -16.94 -3.68
CA THR A 321 -20.18 -15.74 -4.45
C THR A 321 -18.99 -15.04 -3.78
N ARG A 322 -18.25 -14.22 -4.53
CA ARG A 322 -17.10 -13.47 -3.98
C ARG A 322 -17.51 -12.58 -2.80
N GLU A 323 -18.70 -11.98 -2.88
CA GLU A 323 -19.26 -11.18 -1.79
C GLU A 323 -19.54 -12.03 -0.54
N THR A 324 -20.05 -13.25 -0.73
CA THR A 324 -20.29 -14.19 0.38
C THR A 324 -18.97 -14.63 1.02
N ILE A 325 -17.94 -14.90 0.22
CA ILE A 325 -16.58 -15.21 0.71
C ILE A 325 -16.02 -14.05 1.53
N ALA A 326 -16.09 -12.83 0.98
CA ALA A 326 -15.61 -11.62 1.67
C ALA A 326 -16.34 -11.42 3.01
N LYS A 327 -17.67 -11.48 3.00
CA LYS A 327 -18.50 -11.38 4.22
C LYS A 327 -18.17 -12.46 5.25
N THR A 328 -17.88 -13.69 4.80
CA THR A 328 -17.57 -14.82 5.67
C THR A 328 -16.19 -14.67 6.32
N HIS A 329 -15.16 -14.34 5.54
CA HIS A 329 -13.83 -14.03 6.09
C HIS A 329 -13.88 -12.85 7.08
N TYR A 330 -14.65 -11.81 6.77
CA TYR A 330 -14.87 -10.70 7.72
C TYR A 330 -15.47 -11.18 9.04
N ALA A 331 -16.50 -12.02 8.99
CA ALA A 331 -17.14 -12.54 10.20
C ALA A 331 -16.21 -13.45 11.02
N VAL A 332 -15.37 -14.25 10.36
CA VAL A 332 -14.33 -15.06 11.02
C VAL A 332 -13.28 -14.15 11.65
N ALA A 333 -12.84 -13.09 10.98
CA ALA A 333 -11.93 -12.10 11.53
C ALA A 333 -12.51 -11.45 12.80
N GLU A 334 -13.80 -11.11 12.80
CA GLU A 334 -14.49 -10.60 14.00
C GLU A 334 -14.55 -11.63 15.14
N LEU A 335 -14.71 -12.93 14.85
CA LEU A 335 -14.63 -13.97 15.89
C LEU A 335 -13.23 -14.00 16.52
N TYR A 336 -12.17 -13.98 15.70
CA TYR A 336 -10.80 -13.94 16.21
C TYR A 336 -10.50 -12.66 16.99
N ARG A 337 -10.97 -11.52 16.50
CA ARG A 337 -10.82 -10.21 17.17
C ARG A 337 -11.55 -10.16 18.51
N PHE A 338 -12.85 -10.46 18.54
CA PHE A 338 -13.70 -10.17 19.70
C PHE A 338 -13.90 -11.35 20.65
N ALA A 339 -13.93 -12.59 20.13
CA ALA A 339 -14.20 -13.77 20.95
C ALA A 339 -12.92 -14.49 21.39
N TYR A 340 -11.96 -14.65 20.49
CA TYR A 340 -10.72 -15.37 20.78
C TYR A 340 -9.56 -14.47 21.23
N GLY A 341 -9.61 -13.17 20.91
CA GLY A 341 -8.54 -12.22 21.23
C GLY A 341 -7.24 -12.46 20.44
N ASP A 342 -7.32 -13.17 19.31
CA ASP A 342 -6.18 -13.45 18.44
C ASP A 342 -6.21 -12.50 17.24
N PHE A 343 -5.59 -11.34 17.44
CA PHE A 343 -5.51 -10.28 16.46
C PHE A 343 -4.62 -10.63 15.26
N SER A 344 -3.62 -11.49 15.45
CA SER A 344 -2.75 -11.95 14.35
C SER A 344 -3.53 -12.80 13.37
N THR A 345 -4.35 -13.73 13.86
CA THR A 345 -5.23 -14.52 12.98
C THR A 345 -6.36 -13.65 12.41
N ALA A 346 -6.90 -12.70 13.18
CA ALA A 346 -7.87 -11.75 12.66
C ALA A 346 -7.32 -10.95 11.46
N ALA A 347 -6.05 -10.53 11.50
CA ALA A 347 -5.38 -9.83 10.40
C ALA A 347 -5.42 -10.63 9.08
N LEU A 348 -5.12 -11.93 9.14
CA LEU A 348 -5.12 -12.83 7.97
C LEU A 348 -6.51 -12.93 7.33
N TYR A 349 -7.55 -13.00 8.17
CA TYR A 349 -8.93 -13.09 7.70
C TYR A 349 -9.46 -11.74 7.18
N TYR A 350 -9.08 -10.61 7.78
CA TYR A 350 -9.40 -9.30 7.23
C TYR A 350 -8.73 -9.07 5.87
N ASP A 351 -7.46 -9.47 5.70
CA ASP A 351 -6.76 -9.41 4.41
C ASP A 351 -7.45 -10.29 3.35
N SER A 352 -7.80 -11.54 3.69
CA SER A 352 -8.54 -12.44 2.80
C SER A 352 -9.92 -11.89 2.42
N SER A 353 -10.60 -11.25 3.39
CA SER A 353 -11.87 -10.55 3.17
C SER A 353 -11.72 -9.39 2.20
N SER A 354 -10.73 -8.53 2.42
CA SER A 354 -10.39 -7.38 1.56
C SER A 354 -10.12 -7.80 0.11
N ARG A 355 -9.29 -8.84 -0.10
CA ARG A 355 -8.99 -9.36 -1.45
C ARG A 355 -10.20 -9.96 -2.16
N SER A 356 -11.15 -10.50 -1.40
CA SER A 356 -12.39 -11.09 -1.93
C SER A 356 -13.46 -10.04 -2.23
N ALA A 357 -13.36 -8.84 -1.66
CA ALA A 357 -14.32 -7.74 -1.77
C ALA A 357 -14.23 -6.99 -3.12
N THR A 358 -14.43 -7.70 -4.24
CA THR A 358 -14.23 -7.14 -5.58
C THR A 358 -15.29 -6.12 -6.01
N ASP A 359 -16.52 -6.22 -5.50
CA ASP A 359 -17.62 -5.28 -5.80
C ASP A 359 -18.20 -4.70 -4.50
N LEU A 360 -17.67 -3.55 -4.09
CA LEU A 360 -18.12 -2.82 -2.89
C LEU A 360 -19.59 -2.38 -2.97
N THR A 361 -20.18 -2.33 -4.17
CA THR A 361 -21.60 -1.94 -4.29
C THR A 361 -22.54 -3.02 -3.79
N ARG A 362 -22.10 -4.29 -3.80
CA ARG A 362 -22.84 -5.47 -3.30
C ARG A 362 -22.47 -5.84 -1.86
N LEU A 363 -21.69 -5.01 -1.21
CA LEU A 363 -21.34 -5.13 0.21
C LEU A 363 -22.03 -4.01 1.02
N PRO A 364 -22.20 -4.21 2.34
CA PRO A 364 -22.72 -3.17 3.23
C PRO A 364 -21.95 -1.85 3.07
N GLU A 365 -22.63 -0.71 3.25
CA GLU A 365 -21.98 0.62 3.09
C GLU A 365 -20.83 0.84 4.09
N ALA A 366 -20.91 0.22 5.28
CA ALA A 366 -19.88 0.28 6.32
C ALA A 366 -18.87 -0.89 6.26
N PHE A 367 -18.69 -1.54 5.10
CA PHE A 367 -17.77 -2.67 4.97
C PHE A 367 -16.31 -2.17 4.86
N ASP A 368 -15.54 -2.31 5.95
CA ASP A 368 -14.22 -1.71 6.19
C ASP A 368 -13.07 -2.73 6.19
N ALA A 369 -13.25 -3.88 5.55
CA ALA A 369 -12.28 -4.99 5.58
C ALA A 369 -10.85 -4.58 5.19
N ALA A 370 -10.68 -3.66 4.24
CA ALA A 370 -9.36 -3.20 3.79
C ALA A 370 -8.64 -2.34 4.85
N GLU A 371 -9.38 -1.47 5.54
CA GLU A 371 -8.85 -0.64 6.62
C GLU A 371 -8.46 -1.52 7.82
N LEU A 372 -9.33 -2.45 8.20
CA LEU A 372 -9.05 -3.40 9.27
C LEU A 372 -7.89 -4.34 8.91
N ALA A 373 -7.77 -4.78 7.65
CA ALA A 373 -6.64 -5.58 7.20
C ALA A 373 -5.30 -4.84 7.36
N ALA A 374 -5.27 -3.54 7.04
CA ALA A 374 -4.08 -2.72 7.23
C ALA A 374 -3.73 -2.57 8.72
N SER A 375 -4.70 -2.17 9.54
CA SER A 375 -4.49 -1.95 10.98
C SER A 375 -4.09 -3.22 11.74
N PHE A 376 -4.79 -4.34 11.50
CA PHE A 376 -4.45 -5.63 12.11
C PHE A 376 -3.20 -6.26 11.50
N GLY A 377 -2.91 -5.99 10.21
CA GLY A 377 -1.66 -6.39 9.56
C GLY A 377 -0.44 -5.74 10.20
N GLU A 378 -0.50 -4.42 10.44
CA GLU A 378 0.56 -3.70 11.17
C GLU A 378 0.70 -4.19 12.61
N TYR A 379 -0.42 -4.43 13.31
CA TYR A 379 -0.39 -5.09 14.62
C TYR A 379 0.38 -6.42 14.56
N ALA A 380 0.03 -7.30 13.60
CA ALA A 380 0.64 -8.63 13.50
C ALA A 380 2.14 -8.54 13.18
N ARG A 381 2.54 -7.64 12.28
CA ARG A 381 3.95 -7.36 11.97
C ARG A 381 4.71 -6.92 13.23
N LEU A 382 4.25 -5.86 13.89
CA LEU A 382 4.88 -5.31 15.09
C LEU A 382 4.96 -6.36 16.21
N ARG A 383 3.87 -7.12 16.43
CA ARG A 383 3.84 -8.15 17.46
C ARG A 383 4.84 -9.27 17.20
N ASN A 384 4.99 -9.70 15.94
CA ASN A 384 5.97 -10.70 15.56
C ASN A 384 7.40 -10.19 15.73
N GLU A 385 7.66 -8.94 15.33
CA GLU A 385 8.98 -8.31 15.48
C GLU A 385 9.38 -8.12 16.95
N ILE A 386 8.45 -7.65 17.79
CA ILE A 386 8.65 -7.52 19.23
C ILE A 386 8.92 -8.90 19.84
N SER A 387 8.10 -9.91 19.52
CA SER A 387 8.28 -11.26 20.04
C SER A 387 9.62 -11.88 19.63
N ALA A 388 10.08 -11.62 18.40
CA ALA A 388 11.37 -12.07 17.93
C ALA A 388 12.51 -11.41 18.72
N ARG A 389 12.48 -10.07 18.86
CA ARG A 389 13.50 -9.31 19.62
C ARG A 389 13.52 -9.66 21.09
N ASP A 390 12.36 -9.84 21.71
CA ASP A 390 12.24 -10.33 23.10
C ASP A 390 12.89 -11.70 23.27
N SER A 391 12.66 -12.61 22.33
CA SER A 391 13.27 -13.94 22.35
C SER A 391 14.79 -13.87 22.18
N LEU A 392 15.29 -13.03 21.28
CA LEU A 392 16.72 -12.82 21.06
C LEU A 392 17.38 -12.18 22.29
N LEU A 393 16.75 -11.15 22.87
CA LEU A 393 17.24 -10.48 24.07
C LEU A 393 17.27 -11.44 25.27
N PHE A 394 16.24 -12.28 25.42
CA PHE A 394 16.20 -13.32 26.44
C PHE A 394 17.38 -14.30 26.28
N LEU A 395 17.61 -14.82 25.07
CA LEU A 395 18.76 -15.70 24.79
C LEU A 395 20.10 -14.99 25.05
N GLY A 396 20.18 -13.70 24.73
CA GLY A 396 21.34 -12.84 24.99
C GLY A 396 21.70 -12.73 26.46
N GLN A 397 20.70 -12.74 27.35
CA GLN A 397 20.85 -12.57 28.80
C GLN A 397 21.15 -13.87 29.57
N LEU A 398 20.99 -15.04 28.93
CA LEU A 398 21.25 -16.31 29.60
C LEU A 398 22.75 -16.50 29.93
N PRO A 399 23.10 -17.11 31.08
CA PRO A 399 24.45 -17.59 31.33
C PRO A 399 24.95 -18.51 30.20
N VAL A 400 26.25 -18.51 29.91
CA VAL A 400 26.84 -19.26 28.77
C VAL A 400 26.39 -20.73 28.73
N SER A 401 26.40 -21.42 29.88
CA SER A 401 25.99 -22.82 29.98
C SER A 401 24.50 -23.05 29.66
N GLU A 402 23.63 -22.15 30.14
CA GLU A 402 22.17 -22.25 29.87
C GLU A 402 21.84 -21.87 28.42
N PHE A 403 22.59 -20.91 27.87
CA PHE A 403 22.49 -20.52 26.47
C PHE A 403 22.82 -21.69 25.54
N GLU A 404 23.96 -22.36 25.75
CA GLU A 404 24.37 -23.52 24.96
C GLU A 404 23.33 -24.65 25.01
N GLU A 405 22.83 -24.98 26.20
CA GLU A 405 21.78 -25.99 26.37
C GLU A 405 20.51 -25.59 25.60
N ARG A 406 20.10 -24.31 25.69
CA ARG A 406 18.91 -23.83 25.00
C ARG A 406 19.07 -23.85 23.48
N ILE A 407 20.23 -23.50 22.94
CA ILE A 407 20.50 -23.58 21.50
C ILE A 407 20.42 -25.03 21.01
N VAL A 408 20.94 -25.99 21.77
CA VAL A 408 20.81 -27.42 21.45
C VAL A 408 19.34 -27.85 21.43
N GLN A 409 18.54 -27.44 22.43
CA GLN A 409 17.11 -27.73 22.46
C GLN A 409 16.36 -27.13 21.27
N ILE A 410 16.66 -25.89 20.87
CA ILE A 410 16.05 -25.23 19.71
C ILE A 410 16.42 -25.98 18.42
N ARG A 411 17.69 -26.39 18.26
CA ARG A 411 18.13 -27.18 17.10
C ARG A 411 17.38 -28.51 17.01
N ASP A 412 17.27 -29.22 18.11
CA ASP A 412 16.57 -30.51 18.16
C ASP A 412 15.06 -30.35 17.91
N GLN A 413 14.43 -29.28 18.40
CA GLN A 413 13.04 -28.95 18.07
C GLN A 413 12.86 -28.66 16.57
N ARG A 414 13.70 -27.80 15.98
CA ARG A 414 13.66 -27.49 14.55
C ARG A 414 13.88 -28.73 13.69
N LEU A 415 14.80 -29.60 14.07
CA LEU A 415 15.03 -30.86 13.38
C LEU A 415 13.77 -31.75 13.42
N ARG A 416 13.16 -31.91 14.59
CA ARG A 416 11.92 -32.68 14.74
C ARG A 416 10.74 -32.09 13.94
N GLU A 417 10.62 -30.77 13.89
CA GLU A 417 9.60 -30.08 13.08
C GLU A 417 9.85 -30.25 11.58
N PHE A 418 11.09 -30.08 11.13
CA PHE A 418 11.49 -30.30 9.74
C PHE A 418 11.22 -31.74 9.30
N GLU A 419 11.58 -32.73 10.10
CA GLU A 419 11.26 -34.13 9.83
C GLU A 419 9.75 -34.39 9.79
N ARG A 420 8.95 -33.70 10.61
CA ARG A 420 7.48 -33.80 10.57
C ARG A 420 6.92 -33.17 9.30
N GLN A 421 7.44 -32.00 8.90
CA GLN A 421 7.04 -31.33 7.65
C GLN A 421 7.41 -32.19 6.45
N GLN A 422 8.64 -32.70 6.37
CA GLN A 422 9.02 -33.62 5.30
C GLN A 422 8.13 -34.88 5.25
N ARG A 423 7.77 -35.44 6.40
CA ARG A 423 6.80 -36.55 6.46
C ARG A 423 5.42 -36.13 5.96
N GLN A 424 4.92 -34.95 6.34
CA GLN A 424 3.65 -34.42 5.84
C GLN A 424 3.69 -34.13 4.34
N ASP A 425 4.78 -33.57 3.83
CA ASP A 425 4.96 -33.27 2.41
C ASP A 425 5.18 -34.52 1.59
N GLN A 426 5.80 -35.57 2.14
CA GLN A 426 5.82 -36.90 1.53
C GLN A 426 4.41 -37.50 1.49
N LEU A 427 3.63 -37.38 2.59
CA LEU A 427 2.23 -37.82 2.64
C LEU A 427 1.33 -37.03 1.68
N ARG A 428 1.54 -35.71 1.55
CA ARG A 428 0.88 -34.85 0.57
C ARG A 428 1.37 -35.11 -0.85
N GLY A 429 2.65 -35.39 -1.06
CA GLY A 429 3.22 -35.81 -2.34
C GLY A 429 2.67 -37.15 -2.82
N THR A 430 2.29 -38.04 -1.90
CA THR A 430 1.51 -39.25 -2.21
C THR A 430 0.00 -39.01 -2.38
N THR A 431 -0.51 -37.78 -2.13
CA THR A 431 -1.96 -37.46 -2.13
C THR A 431 -2.35 -36.19 -2.90
N VAL A 432 -1.44 -35.51 -3.62
CA VAL A 432 -1.77 -34.33 -4.43
C VAL A 432 -1.55 -34.65 -5.91
N VAL A 433 -2.63 -35.08 -6.57
CA VAL A 433 -2.85 -34.71 -7.97
C VAL A 433 -3.68 -33.44 -7.93
N THR A 434 -3.03 -32.32 -8.20
CA THR A 434 -3.71 -31.10 -8.64
C THR A 434 -4.34 -31.39 -9.99
N VAL A 435 -5.61 -31.80 -10.01
CA VAL A 435 -6.48 -31.53 -11.14
C VAL A 435 -6.76 -30.05 -11.07
N THR A 436 -5.91 -29.24 -11.71
CA THR A 436 -6.27 -27.87 -12.01
C THR A 436 -7.43 -27.91 -13.00
N ASP A 437 -8.66 -27.73 -12.51
CA ASP A 437 -9.75 -27.19 -13.32
C ASP A 437 -9.37 -25.74 -13.61
N ASN A 438 -8.48 -25.57 -14.58
CA ASN A 438 -8.17 -24.28 -15.12
C ASN A 438 -9.33 -23.92 -16.04
N ASP A 439 -10.39 -23.37 -15.44
CA ASP A 439 -11.54 -22.74 -16.11
C ASP A 439 -11.10 -21.38 -16.69
N GLN A 440 -9.95 -21.37 -17.36
CA GLN A 440 -9.56 -20.32 -18.29
C GLN A 440 -10.09 -20.73 -19.66
N ASP A 441 -11.25 -20.18 -19.98
CA ASP A 441 -11.61 -19.67 -21.30
C ASP A 441 -10.91 -20.36 -22.48
N THR A 442 -11.28 -21.62 -22.74
CA THR A 442 -10.96 -22.31 -23.99
C THR A 442 -12.20 -22.35 -24.88
N THR A 443 -12.75 -21.16 -25.14
CA THR A 443 -13.63 -20.93 -26.28
C THR A 443 -12.83 -20.76 -27.58
N GLN A 444 -11.81 -21.61 -27.85
CA GLN A 444 -11.14 -21.58 -29.16
C GLN A 444 -10.25 -22.79 -29.55
N ASP A 445 -10.61 -24.04 -29.25
CA ASP A 445 -10.17 -25.16 -30.13
C ASP A 445 -11.04 -26.42 -30.03
N THR A 446 -12.21 -26.38 -30.69
CA THR A 446 -12.97 -27.61 -31.05
C THR A 446 -12.57 -28.09 -32.47
N GLY A 447 -11.28 -28.01 -32.81
CA GLY A 447 -10.81 -28.18 -34.18
C GLY A 447 -10.68 -29.60 -34.73
N GLN A 448 -10.62 -30.67 -33.92
CA GLN A 448 -10.39 -32.01 -34.48
C GLN A 448 -11.21 -33.20 -33.92
N ASN A 449 -11.54 -33.25 -32.62
CA ASN A 449 -12.13 -34.48 -32.04
C ASN A 449 -13.47 -34.32 -31.30
N GLY A 450 -14.06 -33.11 -31.23
CA GLY A 450 -15.41 -32.90 -30.66
C GLY A 450 -15.64 -33.59 -29.29
N PHE A 451 -16.79 -34.24 -29.11
CA PHE A 451 -17.16 -35.00 -27.88
C PHE A 451 -16.37 -36.31 -27.66
N LEU A 452 -15.46 -36.66 -28.57
CA LEU A 452 -14.68 -37.90 -28.52
C LEU A 452 -13.37 -37.67 -27.75
N ASN A 453 -13.48 -37.31 -26.47
CA ASN A 453 -12.34 -36.96 -25.60
C ASN A 453 -11.27 -38.08 -25.52
N HIS A 454 -11.65 -39.34 -25.77
CA HIS A 454 -10.74 -40.49 -25.82
C HIS A 454 -9.80 -40.51 -27.04
N LEU A 455 -10.06 -39.69 -28.07
CA LEU A 455 -9.17 -39.50 -29.22
C LEU A 455 -8.22 -38.31 -29.02
N ASN A 456 -8.39 -37.55 -27.93
CA ASN A 456 -7.48 -36.49 -27.57
C ASN A 456 -6.35 -37.07 -26.68
N PRO A 457 -5.13 -37.25 -27.22
CA PRO A 457 -4.05 -37.92 -26.51
C PRO A 457 -3.62 -37.20 -25.23
N THR A 458 -3.77 -35.86 -25.15
CA THR A 458 -3.45 -35.12 -23.93
C THR A 458 -4.49 -35.32 -22.83
N LEU A 459 -5.79 -35.31 -23.16
CA LEU A 459 -6.86 -35.61 -22.19
C LEU A 459 -6.79 -37.07 -21.71
N VAL A 460 -6.46 -38.01 -22.60
CA VAL A 460 -6.28 -39.43 -22.24
C VAL A 460 -5.07 -39.59 -21.31
N ALA A 461 -3.96 -38.88 -21.57
CA ALA A 461 -2.79 -38.92 -20.71
C ALA A 461 -3.06 -38.30 -19.32
N GLN A 462 -3.76 -37.16 -19.25
CA GLN A 462 -4.20 -36.56 -17.99
C GLN A 462 -5.15 -37.46 -17.20
N ALA A 463 -6.13 -38.08 -17.88
CA ALA A 463 -7.06 -39.02 -17.26
C ALA A 463 -6.38 -40.32 -16.79
N ALA A 464 -5.36 -40.80 -17.51
CA ALA A 464 -4.57 -41.95 -17.11
C ALA A 464 -3.69 -41.64 -15.88
N ALA A 465 -3.09 -40.45 -15.83
CA ALA A 465 -2.30 -40.00 -14.69
C ALA A 465 -3.17 -39.80 -13.44
N SER A 466 -4.36 -39.22 -13.57
CA SER A 466 -5.31 -39.08 -12.45
C SER A 466 -5.88 -40.42 -11.99
N PHE A 467 -6.14 -41.35 -12.92
CA PHE A 467 -6.56 -42.71 -12.58
C PHE A 467 -5.47 -43.50 -11.85
N ALA A 468 -4.22 -43.42 -12.33
CA ALA A 468 -3.07 -44.06 -11.69
C ALA A 468 -2.89 -43.56 -10.24
N ALA A 469 -2.95 -42.24 -10.03
CA ALA A 469 -2.81 -41.67 -8.69
C ALA A 469 -3.89 -42.13 -7.68
N VAL A 470 -5.12 -42.37 -8.13
CA VAL A 470 -6.22 -42.81 -7.24
C VAL A 470 -6.24 -44.33 -7.04
N TRP A 471 -5.72 -45.11 -7.99
CA TRP A 471 -5.96 -46.56 -8.04
C TRP A 471 -4.72 -47.45 -8.04
N GLU A 472 -3.53 -46.92 -8.28
CA GLU A 472 -2.31 -47.72 -8.53
C GLU A 472 -1.61 -48.21 -7.26
N SER A 473 -1.77 -47.54 -6.12
CA SER A 473 -1.19 -47.93 -4.82
C SER A 473 -1.93 -49.07 -4.09
N ARG A 474 -2.74 -49.86 -4.81
CA ARG A 474 -3.55 -50.94 -4.21
C ARG A 474 -2.76 -52.26 -4.20
N PRO A 475 -2.49 -52.86 -3.03
CA PRO A 475 -1.81 -54.14 -2.96
C PRO A 475 -2.64 -55.24 -3.64
N LEU A 476 -1.98 -56.11 -4.39
CA LEU A 476 -2.63 -57.18 -5.15
C LEU A 476 -3.06 -58.31 -4.21
N VAL A 477 -4.24 -58.17 -3.62
CA VAL A 477 -4.86 -59.16 -2.72
C VAL A 477 -6.28 -59.53 -3.16
N ASP A 478 -6.73 -60.73 -2.78
CA ASP A 478 -8.07 -61.23 -3.05
C ASP A 478 -9.16 -60.25 -2.58
N ASN A 479 -10.19 -60.05 -3.42
CA ASN A 479 -11.23 -59.03 -3.23
C ASN A 479 -11.93 -59.05 -1.87
N TRP A 480 -12.07 -60.23 -1.25
CA TRP A 480 -12.74 -60.38 0.05
C TRP A 480 -11.87 -59.92 1.25
N ARG A 481 -10.56 -59.74 1.05
CA ARG A 481 -9.60 -59.23 2.06
C ARG A 481 -9.12 -57.80 1.78
N ARG A 482 -9.50 -57.22 0.63
CA ARG A 482 -9.00 -55.91 0.18
C ARG A 482 -9.28 -54.77 1.17
N ARG A 483 -10.46 -54.75 1.79
CA ARG A 483 -10.81 -53.72 2.77
C ARG A 483 -9.93 -53.80 4.04
N GLU A 484 -9.56 -55.00 4.45
CA GLU A 484 -8.68 -55.23 5.61
C GLU A 484 -7.21 -54.97 5.24
N ALA A 485 -6.76 -55.33 4.04
CA ALA A 485 -5.41 -55.05 3.56
C ALA A 485 -5.14 -53.55 3.33
N VAL A 486 -6.14 -52.80 2.83
CA VAL A 486 -6.07 -51.33 2.74
C VAL A 486 -6.05 -50.71 4.13
N ARG A 487 -6.87 -51.22 5.06
CA ARG A 487 -6.88 -50.75 6.45
C ARG A 487 -5.56 -51.07 7.19
N GLN A 488 -4.98 -52.26 6.98
CA GLN A 488 -3.70 -52.67 7.54
C GLN A 488 -2.50 -51.92 6.92
N ALA A 489 -2.56 -51.57 5.63
CA ALA A 489 -1.55 -50.72 5.00
C ALA A 489 -1.58 -49.30 5.56
N VAL A 490 -2.76 -48.74 5.82
CA VAL A 490 -2.93 -47.45 6.51
C VAL A 490 -2.45 -47.52 7.97
N ILE A 491 -2.78 -48.60 8.69
CA ILE A 491 -2.32 -48.82 10.08
C ILE A 491 -0.80 -49.06 10.16
N ALA A 492 -0.19 -49.72 9.18
CA ALA A 492 1.25 -49.92 9.10
C ALA A 492 2.03 -48.63 8.74
N ILE A 493 1.33 -47.65 8.15
CA ILE A 493 1.85 -46.29 7.92
C ILE A 493 1.65 -45.42 9.18
N GLU A 494 0.57 -45.62 9.94
CA GLU A 494 0.30 -44.93 11.22
C GLU A 494 1.11 -45.47 12.41
N ALA A 495 1.44 -46.77 12.42
CA ALA A 495 2.21 -47.43 13.48
C ALA A 495 3.63 -47.72 13.00
N GLY A 496 4.47 -46.69 12.97
CA GLY A 496 5.91 -46.86 12.79
C GLY A 496 6.50 -47.59 13.99
N GLU A 497 6.64 -48.92 13.93
CA GLU A 497 7.50 -49.67 14.85
C GLU A 497 7.93 -51.00 14.21
N LEU A 498 9.22 -51.12 13.92
CA LEU A 498 10.10 -52.17 14.45
C LEU A 498 11.54 -51.90 13.96
N GLN A 499 12.27 -51.08 14.72
CA GLN A 499 13.63 -51.39 15.18
C GLN A 499 14.00 -50.41 16.29
N GLU A 500 13.57 -50.75 17.50
CA GLU A 500 14.09 -50.21 18.74
C GLU A 500 15.42 -50.93 18.99
N GLU A 501 16.53 -50.28 18.68
CA GLU A 501 17.85 -50.72 19.14
C GLU A 501 18.07 -50.10 20.52
N VAL A 502 18.10 -50.99 21.52
CA VAL A 502 18.36 -50.64 22.92
C VAL A 502 19.79 -50.12 23.03
N ILE A 503 19.94 -48.82 23.27
CA ILE A 503 21.21 -48.23 23.69
C ILE A 503 21.17 -48.09 25.22
N GLU A 504 21.96 -48.91 25.91
CA GLU A 504 22.27 -48.72 27.33
C GLU A 504 23.00 -47.37 27.53
N PRO A 505 22.82 -46.69 28.68
CA PRO A 505 23.48 -45.41 28.91
C PRO A 505 24.95 -45.65 29.27
N ASP A 506 25.85 -45.49 28.31
CA ASP A 506 27.27 -45.39 28.59
C ASP A 506 27.61 -43.94 28.98
N THR A 507 27.89 -43.71 30.25
CA THR A 507 28.27 -42.42 30.83
C THR A 507 29.73 -42.08 30.55
N SER A 508 30.17 -42.12 29.30
CA SER A 508 31.56 -41.80 28.90
C SER A 508 31.62 -41.31 27.46
N GLY A 509 31.29 -40.03 27.24
CA GLY A 509 31.34 -39.45 25.90
C GLY A 509 30.92 -37.98 25.80
N LEU A 510 31.40 -37.12 26.69
CA LEU A 510 31.20 -35.65 26.60
C LEU A 510 32.09 -34.97 25.54
N ALA A 511 32.59 -35.71 24.54
CA ALA A 511 33.55 -35.19 23.56
C ALA A 511 33.26 -35.58 22.09
N GLU A 512 32.13 -36.20 21.77
CA GLU A 512 31.84 -36.69 20.40
C GLU A 512 30.40 -36.34 19.92
N VAL A 513 29.89 -35.14 20.23
CA VAL A 513 28.56 -34.65 19.80
C VAL A 513 28.66 -33.63 18.64
N LEU A 514 29.77 -33.59 17.89
CA LEU A 514 30.01 -32.50 16.92
C LEU A 514 29.78 -32.82 15.43
N ASP A 515 29.35 -34.03 15.05
CA ASP A 515 29.26 -34.42 13.63
C ASP A 515 27.89 -35.02 13.21
N VAL A 516 26.80 -34.36 13.60
CA VAL A 516 25.53 -34.48 12.85
C VAL A 516 25.54 -33.35 11.82
N GLU A 517 25.62 -33.69 10.52
CA GLU A 517 25.42 -32.72 9.44
C GLU A 517 23.99 -32.17 9.52
N ILE A 518 23.83 -31.04 10.22
CA ILE A 518 22.58 -30.29 10.26
C ILE A 518 22.39 -29.65 8.89
N PRO A 519 21.26 -29.88 8.19
CA PRO A 519 20.94 -29.19 6.95
C PRO A 519 21.17 -27.68 7.08
N PRO A 520 21.73 -27.00 6.06
CA PRO A 520 22.04 -25.57 6.15
C PRO A 520 20.81 -24.72 6.51
N GLU A 521 19.61 -25.15 6.11
CA GLU A 521 18.31 -24.54 6.45
C GLU A 521 17.97 -24.56 7.96
N LEU A 522 18.62 -25.44 8.73
CA LEU A 522 18.41 -25.62 10.17
C LEU A 522 19.51 -24.98 11.02
N GLN A 523 20.51 -24.36 10.39
CA GLN A 523 21.52 -23.58 11.09
C GLN A 523 20.87 -22.35 11.74
N ILE A 524 21.21 -22.11 13.01
CA ILE A 524 20.71 -20.95 13.76
C ILE A 524 21.75 -19.85 13.62
N ASN A 525 21.36 -18.72 13.04
CA ASN A 525 22.21 -17.54 13.05
C ASN A 525 22.35 -17.05 14.50
N LEU A 526 23.56 -17.14 15.05
CA LEU A 526 23.86 -16.68 16.40
C LEU A 526 24.28 -15.21 16.43
N ALA A 527 24.56 -14.60 15.27
CA ALA A 527 25.04 -13.22 15.18
C ALA A 527 23.99 -12.20 15.66
N ASP A 528 22.71 -12.50 15.47
CA ASP A 528 21.59 -11.62 15.84
C ASP A 528 21.28 -11.64 17.35
N ILE A 529 21.97 -12.48 18.13
CA ILE A 529 21.73 -12.64 19.58
C ILE A 529 22.60 -11.63 20.36
N PRO A 530 22.01 -10.65 21.05
CA PRO A 530 22.77 -9.61 21.74
C PRO A 530 23.43 -10.14 23.03
N ARG A 531 24.70 -10.57 22.93
CA ARG A 531 25.47 -11.12 24.07
C ARG A 531 26.27 -10.05 24.83
N THR A 532 26.58 -8.92 24.20
CA THR A 532 27.31 -7.81 24.85
C THR A 532 26.34 -6.80 25.45
N ALA A 533 26.77 -6.07 26.48
CA ALA A 533 25.94 -5.04 27.11
C ALA A 533 25.51 -3.94 26.11
N ALA A 534 26.42 -3.55 25.20
CA ALA A 534 26.12 -2.59 24.15
C ALA A 534 25.04 -3.10 23.17
N ALA A 535 25.17 -4.34 22.69
CA ALA A 535 24.17 -4.93 21.79
C ALA A 535 22.80 -5.09 22.47
N GLN A 536 22.78 -5.42 23.76
CA GLN A 536 21.53 -5.50 24.54
C GLN A 536 20.88 -4.13 24.73
N HIS A 537 21.68 -3.08 24.95
CA HIS A 537 21.17 -1.71 25.05
C HIS A 537 20.53 -1.26 23.72
N THR A 538 21.21 -1.46 22.59
CA THR A 538 20.67 -1.15 21.26
C THR A 538 19.38 -1.91 20.99
N MET A 539 19.34 -3.22 21.25
CA MET A 539 18.14 -4.04 21.08
C MET A 539 16.96 -3.56 21.94
N LYS A 540 17.21 -3.12 23.18
CA LYS A 540 16.16 -2.54 24.05
C LYS A 540 15.63 -1.22 23.51
N ALA A 541 16.51 -0.37 22.95
CA ALA A 541 16.09 0.89 22.33
C ALA A 541 15.22 0.65 21.09
N GLU A 542 15.57 -0.31 20.24
CA GLU A 542 14.71 -0.74 19.11
C GLU A 542 13.36 -1.29 19.59
N LEU A 543 13.39 -2.14 20.62
CA LEU A 543 12.17 -2.71 21.19
C LEU A 543 11.24 -1.63 21.74
N ALA A 544 11.80 -0.58 22.35
CA ALA A 544 11.03 0.56 22.81
C ALA A 544 10.31 1.29 21.66
N GLY A 545 11.00 1.46 20.53
CA GLY A 545 10.41 2.02 19.31
C GLY A 545 9.21 1.20 18.81
N LEU A 546 9.39 -0.13 18.71
CA LEU A 546 8.33 -1.03 18.25
C LEU A 546 7.15 -1.11 19.22
N GLU A 547 7.39 -1.14 20.52
CA GLU A 547 6.32 -1.13 21.55
C GLU A 547 5.56 0.21 21.54
N PHE A 548 6.25 1.32 21.31
CA PHE A 548 5.59 2.61 21.13
C PHE A 548 4.72 2.63 19.86
N GLU A 549 5.22 2.10 18.74
CA GLU A 549 4.43 1.94 17.52
C GLU A 549 3.22 1.02 17.72
N LEU A 550 3.39 -0.09 18.44
CA LEU A 550 2.30 -1.01 18.79
C LEU A 550 1.23 -0.31 19.63
N GLY A 551 1.65 0.51 20.60
CA GLY A 551 0.77 1.36 21.37
C GLY A 551 -0.02 2.33 20.48
N ASN A 552 0.63 2.93 19.48
CA ASN A 552 -0.04 3.82 18.52
C ASN A 552 -1.07 3.07 17.67
N VAL A 553 -0.76 1.86 17.19
CA VAL A 553 -1.72 1.04 16.45
C VAL A 553 -2.95 0.74 17.31
N PHE A 554 -2.76 0.38 18.58
CA PHE A 554 -3.88 0.16 19.48
C PHE A 554 -4.70 1.43 19.73
N TYR A 555 -4.04 2.57 20.00
CA TYR A 555 -4.74 3.79 20.39
C TYR A 555 -5.39 4.50 19.20
N LEU A 556 -4.65 4.69 18.10
CA LEU A 556 -5.06 5.54 16.99
C LEU A 556 -5.83 4.78 15.90
N ASN A 557 -5.48 3.50 15.67
CA ASN A 557 -6.05 2.72 14.55
C ASN A 557 -7.16 1.78 15.01
N LEU A 558 -7.03 1.19 16.21
CA LEU A 558 -7.95 0.14 16.68
C LEU A 558 -8.93 0.63 17.76
N ASP A 559 -8.78 1.86 18.24
CA ASP A 559 -9.58 2.45 19.33
C ASP A 559 -9.59 1.57 20.59
N MET A 560 -8.41 1.09 20.97
CA MET A 560 -8.17 0.21 22.13
C MET A 560 -7.18 0.85 23.13
N PRO A 561 -7.59 1.91 23.85
CA PRO A 561 -6.71 2.65 24.75
C PRO A 561 -6.14 1.78 25.89
N ASP A 562 -6.91 0.80 26.39
CA ASP A 562 -6.43 -0.10 27.45
C ASP A 562 -5.26 -0.98 26.98
N SER A 563 -5.32 -1.50 25.75
CA SER A 563 -4.22 -2.28 25.14
C SER A 563 -3.03 -1.39 24.79
N ALA A 564 -3.29 -0.16 24.35
CA ALA A 564 -2.25 0.82 24.10
C ALA A 564 -1.45 1.16 25.38
N LEU A 565 -2.14 1.34 26.51
CA LEU A 565 -1.50 1.60 27.81
C LEU A 565 -0.49 0.53 28.19
N VAL A 566 -0.78 -0.76 27.94
CA VAL A 566 0.17 -1.85 28.24
C VAL A 566 1.48 -1.66 27.47
N SER A 567 1.38 -1.34 26.18
CA SER A 567 2.55 -1.16 25.30
C SER A 567 3.34 0.09 25.70
N TYR A 568 2.66 1.21 25.95
CA TYR A 568 3.31 2.45 26.40
C TYR A 568 3.93 2.34 27.79
N LEU A 569 3.29 1.65 28.73
CA LEU A 569 3.82 1.44 30.09
C LEU A 569 5.10 0.61 30.04
N ARG A 570 5.17 -0.39 29.15
CA ARG A 570 6.40 -1.15 28.92
C ARG A 570 7.56 -0.25 28.50
N VAL A 571 7.30 0.70 27.58
CA VAL A 571 8.29 1.70 27.18
C VAL A 571 8.68 2.63 28.35
N ALA A 572 7.69 3.09 29.11
CA ALA A 572 7.88 4.05 30.19
C ALA A 572 8.61 3.47 31.41
N GLU A 573 8.36 2.21 31.76
CA GLU A 573 8.82 1.58 33.01
C GLU A 573 9.95 0.55 32.81
N GLU A 574 9.96 -0.20 31.70
CA GLU A 574 10.94 -1.28 31.47
C GLU A 574 12.06 -0.88 30.49
N LEU A 575 11.75 -0.03 29.48
CA LEU A 575 12.67 0.35 28.40
C LEU A 575 13.08 1.83 28.50
N THR A 576 13.57 2.20 29.69
CA THR A 576 13.73 3.59 30.12
C THR A 576 14.78 4.40 29.35
N GLU A 577 15.75 3.73 28.74
CA GLU A 577 16.90 4.35 28.05
C GLU A 577 16.62 4.64 26.56
N SER A 578 15.34 4.83 26.20
CA SER A 578 14.89 5.05 24.81
C SER A 578 14.51 6.50 24.52
N GLU A 579 14.77 6.95 23.29
CA GLU A 579 14.40 8.29 22.82
C GLU A 579 12.87 8.51 22.71
N VAL A 580 12.11 7.41 22.64
CA VAL A 580 10.64 7.42 22.51
C VAL A 580 9.90 7.45 23.84
N ARG A 581 10.62 7.31 24.97
CA ARG A 581 10.00 7.32 26.31
C ARG A 581 9.19 8.57 26.62
N PRO A 582 9.64 9.81 26.33
CA PRO A 582 8.81 11.02 26.54
C PRO A 582 7.47 10.95 25.80
N GLN A 583 7.47 10.42 24.57
CA GLN A 583 6.29 10.27 23.73
C GLN A 583 5.35 9.21 24.30
N ALA A 584 5.87 8.07 24.79
CA ALA A 584 5.07 7.05 25.47
C ALA A 584 4.42 7.60 26.75
N LEU A 585 5.17 8.32 27.58
CA LEU A 585 4.66 9.00 28.78
C LEU A 585 3.56 10.02 28.44
N TYR A 586 3.75 10.77 27.34
CA TYR A 586 2.73 11.69 26.84
C TYR A 586 1.45 10.96 26.45
N SER A 587 1.56 9.86 25.71
CA SER A 587 0.41 9.06 25.30
C SER A 587 -0.31 8.45 26.51
N ILE A 588 0.42 7.98 27.54
CA ILE A 588 -0.19 7.51 28.80
C ILE A 588 -0.97 8.64 29.49
N ALA A 589 -0.36 9.82 29.63
CA ALA A 589 -1.02 10.97 30.24
C ALA A 589 -2.28 11.39 29.45
N ASP A 590 -2.21 11.35 28.11
CA ASP A 590 -3.33 11.68 27.24
C ASP A 590 -4.49 10.69 27.36
N ILE A 591 -4.19 9.40 27.43
CA ILE A 591 -5.20 8.35 27.62
C ILE A 591 -5.91 8.55 28.96
N TYR A 592 -5.17 8.72 30.06
CA TYR A 592 -5.78 8.96 31.38
C TYR A 592 -6.59 10.26 31.44
N TRP A 593 -6.11 11.31 30.78
CA TRP A 593 -6.82 12.57 30.69
C TRP A 593 -8.16 12.41 29.96
N SER A 594 -8.14 11.72 28.82
CA SER A 594 -9.33 11.45 28.01
C SER A 594 -10.32 10.51 28.71
N ALA A 595 -9.82 9.59 29.54
CA ALA A 595 -10.63 8.72 30.40
C ALA A 595 -11.23 9.45 31.62
N GLY A 596 -10.82 10.70 31.89
CA GLY A 596 -11.30 11.51 33.02
C GLY A 596 -10.53 11.32 34.33
N ASP A 597 -9.48 10.50 34.36
CA ASP A 597 -8.57 10.38 35.50
C ASP A 597 -7.45 11.42 35.44
N GLN A 598 -7.83 12.66 35.74
CA GLN A 598 -6.92 13.81 35.68
C GLN A 598 -5.77 13.70 36.70
N ALA A 599 -5.99 13.04 37.83
CA ALA A 599 -4.95 12.90 38.86
C ALA A 599 -3.80 12.04 38.36
N THR A 600 -4.11 10.90 37.74
CA THR A 600 -3.10 10.01 37.14
C THR A 600 -2.44 10.66 35.93
N ALA A 601 -3.21 11.36 35.09
CA ALA A 601 -2.66 12.10 33.94
C ALA A 601 -1.63 13.17 34.36
N LEU A 602 -1.95 13.97 35.38
CA LEU A 602 -1.03 14.99 35.91
C LEU A 602 0.24 14.38 36.49
N ARG A 603 0.14 13.25 37.19
CA ARG A 603 1.31 12.54 37.73
C ARG A 603 2.27 12.10 36.62
N TRP A 604 1.77 11.56 35.51
CA TRP A 604 2.61 11.20 34.37
C TRP A 604 3.18 12.43 33.65
N ALA A 605 2.41 13.53 33.58
CA ALA A 605 2.91 14.79 33.04
C ALA A 605 4.04 15.40 33.89
N GLU A 606 3.96 15.29 35.21
CA GLU A 606 5.05 15.70 36.13
C GLU A 606 6.35 14.96 35.82
N VAL A 607 6.29 13.64 35.60
CA VAL A 607 7.47 12.84 35.21
C VAL A 607 8.11 13.38 33.92
N ILE A 608 7.30 13.76 32.92
CA ILE A 608 7.81 14.34 31.66
C ILE A 608 8.50 15.68 31.92
N LEU A 609 7.90 16.54 32.75
CA LEU A 609 8.44 17.87 33.06
C LEU A 609 9.71 17.82 33.92
N GLU A 610 9.82 16.83 34.81
CA GLU A 610 10.99 16.63 35.68
C GLU A 610 12.15 15.96 34.95
N GLU A 611 11.90 14.89 34.20
CA GLU A 611 12.95 14.11 33.54
C GLU A 611 13.34 14.65 32.16
N TYR A 612 12.44 15.36 31.46
CA TYR A 612 12.64 15.84 30.08
C TYR A 612 12.30 17.33 29.87
N PRO A 613 12.80 18.27 30.69
CA PRO A 613 12.36 19.67 30.70
C PRO A 613 12.63 20.44 29.39
N SER A 614 13.65 20.06 28.63
CA SER A 614 14.01 20.68 27.35
C SER A 614 13.38 20.00 26.13
N ASN A 615 12.64 18.90 26.30
CA ASN A 615 12.03 18.16 25.19
C ASN A 615 10.75 18.86 24.69
N SER A 616 10.52 18.88 23.37
CA SER A 616 9.30 19.44 22.77
C SER A 616 8.00 18.85 23.34
N VAL A 617 8.03 17.58 23.78
CA VAL A 617 6.90 16.87 24.39
C VAL A 617 6.52 17.48 25.75
N ALA A 618 7.50 17.95 26.53
CA ALA A 618 7.27 18.61 27.82
C ALA A 618 6.49 19.93 27.64
N GLN A 619 6.82 20.70 26.60
CA GLN A 619 6.07 21.92 26.26
C GLN A 619 4.63 21.60 25.81
N ARG A 620 4.45 20.56 25.00
CA ARG A 620 3.13 20.12 24.52
C ARG A 620 2.23 19.67 25.66
N ILE A 621 2.74 18.88 26.61
CA ILE A 621 1.93 18.39 27.74
C ILE A 621 1.58 19.51 28.72
N ALA A 622 2.52 20.43 29.02
CA ALA A 622 2.24 21.60 29.85
C ALA A 622 1.13 22.47 29.26
N THR A 623 1.17 22.70 27.94
CA THR A 623 0.14 23.46 27.22
C THR A 623 -1.20 22.72 27.23
N ARG A 624 -1.22 21.42 26.93
CA ARG A 624 -2.45 20.61 26.86
C ARG A 624 -3.16 20.53 28.20
N LEU A 625 -2.42 20.38 29.29
CA LEU A 625 -2.95 20.22 30.64
C LEU A 625 -3.05 21.55 31.41
N ASN A 626 -2.70 22.68 30.78
CA ASN A 626 -2.69 24.01 31.36
C ASN A 626 -1.91 24.08 32.69
N ILE A 627 -0.72 23.46 32.69
CA ILE A 627 0.21 23.47 33.82
C ILE A 627 1.10 24.72 33.68
N ASP A 628 1.10 25.57 34.70
CA ASP A 628 1.91 26.80 34.74
C ASP A 628 3.35 26.43 35.10
N VAL A 629 4.18 26.20 34.08
CA VAL A 629 5.59 25.83 34.23
C VAL A 629 6.46 26.99 33.76
N ASP A 630 7.38 27.46 34.60
CA ASP A 630 8.39 28.46 34.25
C ASP A 630 9.46 27.82 33.35
N LEU A 631 9.10 27.57 32.08
CA LEU A 631 9.95 26.97 31.05
C LEU A 631 10.95 27.99 30.46
N THR A 632 11.50 28.88 31.29
CA THR A 632 12.54 29.85 30.91
C THR A 632 13.91 29.17 30.75
N GLY A 633 13.97 28.24 29.80
CA GLY A 633 15.18 27.62 29.28
C GLY A 633 15.10 27.63 27.75
N ALA A 634 15.45 28.78 27.17
CA ALA A 634 15.75 29.03 25.75
C ALA A 634 14.88 28.30 24.70
N SER A 635 13.96 29.04 24.07
CA SER A 635 13.68 28.81 22.66
C SER A 635 14.98 29.05 21.88
N VAL A 636 15.80 28.01 21.72
CA VAL A 636 16.95 28.06 20.82
C VAL A 636 16.33 28.16 19.42
N SER A 637 16.41 29.34 18.80
CA SER A 637 15.95 29.50 17.43
C SER A 637 16.72 28.52 16.53
N ASP A 638 16.13 28.06 15.42
CA ASP A 638 16.84 27.18 14.46
C ASP A 638 18.22 27.74 14.07
N THR A 639 18.39 29.06 14.12
CA THR A 639 19.67 29.76 13.92
C THR A 639 20.70 29.51 15.03
N GLU A 640 20.29 29.36 16.30
CA GLU A 640 21.19 29.02 17.41
C GLU A 640 21.51 27.51 17.44
N VAL A 641 20.57 26.63 17.06
CA VAL A 641 20.84 25.19 16.90
C VAL A 641 21.86 24.97 15.80
N ALA A 642 21.65 25.56 14.62
CA ALA A 642 22.59 25.46 13.50
C ALA A 642 23.96 26.09 13.86
N SER A 643 23.99 27.14 14.68
CA SER A 643 25.24 27.73 15.15
C SER A 643 25.99 26.83 16.13
N GLN A 644 25.29 26.17 17.06
CA GLN A 644 25.91 25.22 17.99
C GLN A 644 26.41 23.97 17.27
N GLU A 645 25.63 23.44 16.33
CA GLU A 645 26.03 22.29 15.54
C GLU A 645 27.25 22.60 14.66
N TYR A 646 27.25 23.75 13.98
CA TYR A 646 28.42 24.17 13.20
C TYR A 646 29.67 24.38 14.05
N ASN A 647 29.53 24.94 15.26
CA ASN A 647 30.67 25.12 16.17
C ASN A 647 31.23 23.78 16.67
N ARG A 648 30.37 22.82 17.02
CA ARG A 648 30.80 21.46 17.36
C ARG A 648 31.48 20.76 16.18
N LEU A 649 30.92 20.93 14.99
CA LEU A 649 31.52 20.41 13.77
C LEU A 649 32.93 21.00 13.57
N LEU A 650 33.11 22.31 13.77
CA LEU A 650 34.43 22.96 13.68
C LEU A 650 35.47 22.43 14.69
N GLU A 651 35.04 21.99 15.88
CA GLU A 651 35.95 21.43 16.88
C GLU A 651 36.58 20.11 16.40
N VAL A 652 35.82 19.30 15.66
CA VAL A 652 36.27 17.97 15.21
C VAL A 652 36.78 17.98 13.76
N LEU A 653 36.37 18.96 12.93
CA LEU A 653 36.76 19.03 11.52
C LEU A 653 38.27 19.03 11.31
N GLY A 654 39.04 19.67 12.20
CA GLY A 654 40.51 19.72 12.11
C GLY A 654 41.21 18.38 12.32
N GLU A 655 40.52 17.39 12.89
CA GLU A 655 41.02 16.04 13.16
C GLU A 655 40.56 15.03 12.07
N MET A 656 39.64 15.44 11.19
CA MET A 656 39.09 14.61 10.12
C MET A 656 39.91 14.70 8.82
N THR A 657 39.87 13.63 8.02
CA THR A 657 40.38 13.67 6.64
C THR A 657 39.54 14.63 5.78
N PRO A 658 40.12 15.27 4.76
CA PRO A 658 39.39 16.20 3.89
C PRO A 658 38.10 15.62 3.29
N GLU A 659 38.07 14.31 2.98
CA GLU A 659 36.90 13.60 2.45
C GLU A 659 35.74 13.58 3.47
N LEU A 660 36.03 13.22 4.72
CA LEU A 660 35.05 13.21 5.82
C LEU A 660 34.61 14.63 6.19
N GLN A 661 35.50 15.62 6.08
CA GLN A 661 35.14 17.03 6.26
C GLN A 661 34.08 17.45 5.23
N ILE A 662 34.27 17.07 3.95
CA ILE A 662 33.34 17.40 2.86
C ILE A 662 31.97 16.75 3.08
N GLU A 663 31.94 15.47 3.46
CA GLU A 663 30.69 14.74 3.72
C GLU A 663 29.88 15.40 4.83
N ASN A 664 30.49 15.63 5.99
CA ASN A 664 29.83 16.24 7.14
C ASN A 664 29.38 17.68 6.85
N LEU A 665 30.19 18.48 6.16
CA LEU A 665 29.81 19.83 5.75
C LEU A 665 28.66 19.83 4.71
N THR A 666 28.58 18.80 3.87
CA THR A 666 27.47 18.64 2.91
C THR A 666 26.17 18.29 3.63
N SER A 667 26.22 17.37 4.59
CA SER A 667 25.09 17.04 5.46
C SER A 667 24.60 18.26 6.24
N PHE A 668 25.52 19.06 6.79
CA PHE A 668 25.19 20.31 7.48
C PHE A 668 24.46 21.31 6.56
N VAL A 669 24.98 21.53 5.34
CA VAL A 669 24.38 22.44 4.34
C VAL A 669 22.97 22.00 3.93
N GLN A 670 22.73 20.70 3.80
CA GLN A 670 21.42 20.16 3.42
C GLN A 670 20.39 20.25 4.55
N ARG A 671 20.81 19.99 5.80
CA ARG A 671 19.93 20.03 6.97
C ARG A 671 19.58 21.45 7.40
N HIS A 672 20.47 22.41 7.14
CA HIS A 672 20.32 23.81 7.59
C HIS A 672 20.39 24.84 6.44
N PRO A 673 19.52 24.77 5.41
CA PRO A 673 19.64 25.57 4.20
C PRO A 673 19.43 27.09 4.39
N SER A 674 18.81 27.49 5.51
CA SER A 674 18.55 28.89 5.88
C SER A 674 19.42 29.40 7.04
N SER A 675 20.48 28.68 7.39
CA SER A 675 21.36 29.06 8.51
C SER A 675 22.25 30.26 8.18
N ASP A 676 22.44 31.13 9.18
CA ASP A 676 23.42 32.23 9.11
C ASP A 676 24.89 31.73 9.01
N ARG A 677 25.13 30.44 9.27
CA ARG A 677 26.45 29.79 9.16
C ARG A 677 26.72 29.14 7.80
N LEU A 678 25.78 29.19 6.87
CA LEU A 678 25.89 28.49 5.60
C LEU A 678 27.09 28.99 4.75
N ALA A 679 27.34 30.30 4.75
CA ALA A 679 28.49 30.89 4.05
C ALA A 679 29.84 30.39 4.63
N GLU A 680 29.91 30.21 5.95
CA GLU A 680 31.10 29.67 6.62
C GLU A 680 31.29 28.19 6.27
N ALA A 681 30.22 27.39 6.31
CA ALA A 681 30.26 25.97 5.98
C ALA A 681 30.68 25.71 4.52
N LEU A 682 30.11 26.46 3.56
CA LEU A 682 30.48 26.38 2.15
C LEU A 682 31.94 26.78 1.92
N PHE A 683 32.43 27.81 2.61
CA PHE A 683 33.83 28.23 2.50
C PHE A 683 34.78 27.16 3.05
N THR A 684 34.47 26.57 4.21
CA THR A 684 35.26 25.48 4.80
C THR A 684 35.25 24.24 3.91
N LYS A 685 34.10 23.91 3.30
CA LYS A 685 33.98 22.81 2.34
C LYS A 685 34.84 23.04 1.09
N ALA A 686 34.90 24.26 0.57
CA ALA A 686 35.78 24.61 -0.54
C ALA A 686 37.27 24.48 -0.16
N LEU A 687 37.65 24.78 1.08
CA LEU A 687 39.02 24.60 1.56
C LEU A 687 39.40 23.11 1.65
N ALA A 688 38.48 22.25 2.12
CA ALA A 688 38.71 20.81 2.16
C ALA A 688 38.92 20.22 0.75
N PHE A 689 38.11 20.62 -0.24
CA PHE A 689 38.36 20.25 -1.64
C PHE A 689 39.72 20.77 -2.16
N ALA A 690 40.10 22.00 -1.80
CA ALA A 690 41.39 22.55 -2.19
C ALA A 690 42.57 21.81 -1.53
N GLU A 691 42.37 21.24 -0.34
CA GLU A 691 43.37 20.43 0.35
C GLU A 691 43.60 19.10 -0.36
N ILE A 692 42.54 18.42 -0.78
CA ILE A 692 42.63 17.23 -1.67
C ILE A 692 43.36 17.60 -2.97
N GLY A 693 43.02 18.74 -3.56
CA GLY A 693 43.69 19.22 -4.78
C GLY A 693 45.18 19.49 -4.59
N ARG A 694 45.62 19.85 -3.37
CA ARG A 694 47.03 20.10 -3.03
C ARG A 694 47.81 18.84 -2.68
N SER A 695 47.15 17.83 -2.12
CA SER A 695 47.80 16.57 -1.72
C SER A 695 48.12 15.65 -2.91
N GLN A 696 47.55 15.94 -4.09
CA GLN A 696 47.86 15.21 -5.33
C GLN A 696 49.29 15.51 -5.81
N ASP A 697 50.09 14.47 -6.06
CA ASP A 697 51.48 14.61 -6.53
C ASP A 697 51.61 15.47 -7.79
N ALA A 698 50.64 15.32 -8.72
CA ALA A 698 50.57 16.10 -9.95
C ALA A 698 50.46 17.61 -9.72
N PHE A 699 49.83 18.05 -8.62
CA PHE A 699 49.75 19.46 -8.25
C PHE A 699 51.13 19.99 -7.85
N SER A 700 51.83 19.28 -6.95
CA SER A 700 53.14 19.69 -6.44
C SER A 700 54.16 19.83 -7.57
N ASP A 701 54.19 18.86 -8.49
CA ASP A 701 55.09 18.86 -9.63
C ASP A 701 54.81 20.02 -10.60
N LYS A 702 53.54 20.21 -11.01
CA LYS A 702 53.17 21.32 -11.90
C LYS A 702 53.40 22.67 -11.24
N PHE A 703 53.07 22.81 -9.95
CA PHE A 703 53.29 24.05 -9.20
C PHE A 703 54.78 24.39 -9.12
N PHE A 704 55.63 23.41 -8.83
CA PHE A 704 57.08 23.60 -8.80
C PHE A 704 57.64 23.99 -10.17
N GLN A 705 57.20 23.30 -11.23
CA GLN A 705 57.62 23.62 -12.60
C GLN A 705 57.17 25.02 -13.03
N LEU A 706 55.96 25.43 -12.68
CA LEU A 706 55.45 26.78 -12.94
C LEU A 706 56.31 27.85 -12.24
N GLU A 707 56.63 27.65 -10.96
CA GLU A 707 57.46 28.60 -10.21
C GLU A 707 58.90 28.64 -10.73
N GLN A 708 59.47 27.50 -11.11
CA GLN A 708 60.79 27.45 -11.74
C GLN A 708 60.80 28.16 -13.11
N ALA A 709 59.77 27.92 -13.93
CA ALA A 709 59.61 28.58 -15.22
C ALA A 709 59.47 30.11 -15.05
N ARG A 710 58.65 30.56 -14.09
CA ARG A 710 58.52 31.99 -13.74
C ARG A 710 59.84 32.61 -13.27
N ALA A 711 60.56 31.95 -12.38
CA ALA A 711 61.85 32.42 -11.89
C ALA A 711 62.90 32.50 -13.01
N SER A 712 62.97 31.47 -13.86
CA SER A 712 63.87 31.47 -15.02
C SER A 712 63.53 32.57 -16.03
N TRP A 713 62.24 32.81 -16.26
CA TRP A 713 61.77 33.85 -17.16
C TRP A 713 62.13 35.24 -16.64
N GLN A 714 61.88 35.50 -15.36
CA GLN A 714 62.29 36.77 -14.72
C GLN A 714 63.80 36.97 -14.73
N GLN A 715 64.60 35.90 -14.63
CA GLN A 715 66.05 35.97 -14.78
C GLN A 715 66.45 36.32 -16.21
N GLN A 716 65.88 35.64 -17.21
CA GLN A 716 66.13 35.91 -18.63
C GLN A 716 65.74 37.34 -19.01
N GLN A 717 64.61 37.85 -18.52
CA GLN A 717 64.20 39.24 -18.74
C GLN A 717 65.22 40.24 -18.18
N ARG A 718 65.76 39.98 -16.98
CA ARG A 718 66.79 40.84 -16.37
C ARG A 718 68.10 40.79 -17.14
N GLU A 719 68.58 39.60 -17.50
CA GLU A 719 69.81 39.43 -18.27
C GLU A 719 69.70 40.06 -19.67
N PHE A 720 68.55 39.89 -20.32
CA PHE A 720 68.27 40.48 -21.62
C PHE A 720 68.21 42.01 -21.56
N SER A 721 67.54 42.58 -20.55
CA SER A 721 67.54 44.03 -20.32
C SER A 721 68.94 44.57 -20.08
N GLN A 722 69.77 43.89 -19.28
CA GLN A 722 71.17 44.27 -19.03
C GLN A 722 72.02 44.21 -20.31
N LEU A 723 71.78 43.22 -21.17
CA LEU A 723 72.45 43.10 -22.46
C LEU A 723 72.05 44.24 -23.41
N GLN A 724 70.75 44.56 -23.50
CA GLN A 724 70.24 45.68 -24.31
C GLN A 724 70.81 47.02 -23.84
N ASP A 725 70.89 47.25 -22.52
CA ASP A 725 71.51 48.44 -21.94
C ASP A 725 73.01 48.53 -22.30
N SER A 726 73.73 47.41 -22.21
CA SER A 726 75.16 47.33 -22.55
C SER A 726 75.41 47.58 -24.04
N ILE A 727 74.55 47.05 -24.92
CA ILE A 727 74.61 47.25 -26.37
C ILE A 727 74.27 48.70 -26.74
N GLY A 728 73.33 49.33 -26.04
CA GLY A 728 73.00 50.75 -26.22
C GLY A 728 74.20 51.68 -25.98
N VAL A 729 75.13 51.30 -25.10
CA VAL A 729 76.40 52.02 -24.89
C VAL A 729 77.40 51.72 -26.01
N ILE A 730 77.53 50.45 -26.44
CA ILE A 730 78.45 50.03 -27.53
C ILE A 730 78.09 50.71 -28.85
N LEU A 731 76.80 50.86 -29.17
CA LEU A 731 76.32 51.51 -30.39
C LEU A 731 76.64 53.03 -30.47
N GLN A 732 77.12 53.64 -29.38
CA GLN A 732 77.60 55.03 -29.38
C GLN A 732 79.08 55.15 -29.80
N ASP A 733 79.81 54.03 -29.96
CA ASP A 733 81.20 54.00 -30.44
C ASP A 733 81.28 54.26 -31.95
N THR A 734 81.98 55.32 -32.34
CA THR A 734 82.10 55.76 -33.73
C THR A 734 83.09 54.94 -34.58
N THR A 735 83.78 53.96 -33.99
CA THR A 735 84.78 53.12 -34.66
C THR A 735 84.24 51.79 -35.20
N LEU A 736 82.97 51.46 -34.92
CA LEU A 736 82.31 50.22 -35.37
C LEU A 736 82.07 50.20 -36.89
N THR A 737 82.24 49.04 -37.52
CA THR A 737 81.91 48.85 -38.94
C THR A 737 80.39 48.73 -39.15
N SER A 738 79.91 49.02 -40.35
CA SER A 738 78.48 48.98 -40.69
C SER A 738 77.82 47.62 -40.41
N GLU A 739 78.57 46.53 -40.61
CA GLU A 739 78.12 45.15 -40.34
C GLU A 739 77.99 44.89 -38.83
N GLN A 740 78.91 45.42 -38.02
CA GLN A 740 78.84 45.32 -36.56
C GLN A 740 77.71 46.15 -35.97
N ILE A 741 77.47 47.37 -36.48
CA ILE A 741 76.35 48.22 -36.07
C ILE A 741 75.03 47.51 -36.35
N ALA A 742 74.85 46.96 -37.55
CA ALA A 742 73.64 46.20 -37.89
C ALA A 742 73.43 44.98 -36.99
N GLY A 743 74.51 44.24 -36.66
CA GLY A 743 74.44 43.12 -35.73
C GLY A 743 74.03 43.51 -34.31
N TYR A 744 74.57 44.61 -33.78
CA TYR A 744 74.22 45.10 -32.44
C TYR A 744 72.82 45.72 -32.37
N THR A 745 72.40 46.49 -33.38
CA THR A 745 71.02 47.04 -33.46
C THR A 745 69.99 45.93 -33.56
N ALA A 746 70.27 44.84 -34.30
CA ALA A 746 69.38 43.68 -34.37
C ALA A 746 69.16 43.01 -32.99
N ILE A 747 70.19 42.95 -32.14
CA ILE A 747 70.06 42.42 -30.77
C ILE A 747 69.34 43.43 -29.86
N GLN A 748 69.58 44.74 -30.03
CA GLN A 748 68.89 45.79 -29.28
C GLN A 748 67.37 45.81 -29.53
N ASP A 749 66.95 45.60 -30.78
CA ASP A 749 65.54 45.58 -31.18
C ASP A 749 64.87 44.20 -31.00
N SER A 750 65.63 43.19 -30.56
CA SER A 750 65.07 41.85 -30.30
C SER A 750 64.11 41.88 -29.11
N THR A 751 63.18 40.93 -29.08
CA THR A 751 62.27 40.70 -27.94
C THR A 751 62.41 39.26 -27.47
N LEU A 752 62.22 39.03 -26.17
CA LEU A 752 62.14 37.68 -25.63
C LEU A 752 60.75 37.10 -25.89
N SER A 753 60.68 35.85 -26.29
CA SER A 753 59.44 35.08 -26.34
C SER A 753 59.17 34.50 -24.96
N GLN A 754 57.98 34.79 -24.42
CA GLN A 754 57.56 34.26 -23.12
C GLN A 754 57.39 32.73 -23.22
N PRO A 755 57.93 31.95 -22.25
CA PRO A 755 57.67 30.52 -22.19
C PRO A 755 56.18 30.27 -21.96
N ASP A 756 55.67 29.15 -22.47
CA ASP A 756 54.31 28.71 -22.20
C ASP A 756 54.19 28.35 -20.71
N LEU A 757 53.57 29.23 -19.94
CA LEU A 757 53.34 29.02 -18.51
C LEU A 757 52.04 28.26 -18.26
N ASP A 758 51.13 28.24 -19.23
CA ASP A 758 49.81 27.61 -19.10
C ASP A 758 49.95 26.08 -19.14
N ALA A 759 50.98 25.57 -19.84
CA ALA A 759 51.38 24.17 -19.82
C ALA A 759 51.70 23.61 -18.42
N TYR A 760 51.96 24.48 -17.43
CA TYR A 760 52.25 24.10 -16.03
C TYR A 760 51.14 24.52 -15.06
N PHE A 761 49.92 24.78 -15.56
CA PHE A 761 48.80 25.20 -14.70
C PHE A 761 48.44 24.10 -13.68
N PRO A 762 48.57 24.37 -12.36
CA PRO A 762 48.52 23.30 -11.36
C PRO A 762 47.10 23.02 -10.83
N TYR A 763 46.12 23.88 -11.11
CA TYR A 763 44.77 23.82 -10.52
C TYR A 763 43.73 23.14 -11.43
N ASP A 764 44.09 22.03 -12.08
CA ASP A 764 43.30 21.40 -13.15
C ASP A 764 42.66 20.05 -12.80
N SER A 765 42.67 19.64 -11.53
CA SER A 765 42.06 18.38 -11.09
C SER A 765 40.57 18.51 -10.71
N PRO A 766 39.81 17.39 -10.64
CA PRO A 766 38.40 17.41 -10.24
C PRO A 766 38.13 18.03 -8.86
N ALA A 767 39.10 17.94 -7.94
CA ALA A 767 39.04 18.58 -6.63
C ALA A 767 39.09 20.12 -6.76
N TRP A 768 39.89 20.64 -7.69
CA TRP A 768 39.94 22.07 -8.00
C TRP A 768 38.67 22.56 -8.72
N ASP A 769 38.03 21.73 -9.54
CA ASP A 769 36.71 22.03 -10.12
C ASP A 769 35.63 22.13 -9.05
N SER A 770 35.61 21.17 -8.12
CA SER A 770 34.70 21.17 -6.97
C SER A 770 34.92 22.38 -6.04
N THR A 771 36.19 22.78 -5.87
CA THR A 771 36.57 24.02 -5.17
C THR A 771 35.98 25.25 -5.87
N ARG A 772 36.18 25.39 -7.19
CA ARG A 772 35.64 26.51 -7.98
C ARG A 772 34.12 26.57 -7.93
N SER A 773 33.45 25.43 -8.12
CA SER A 773 31.99 25.33 -8.08
C SER A 773 31.44 25.79 -6.72
N THR A 774 31.99 25.25 -5.62
CA THR A 774 31.55 25.59 -4.25
C THR A 774 31.77 27.07 -3.93
N LEU A 775 32.90 27.65 -4.34
CA LEU A 775 33.16 29.08 -4.17
C LEU A 775 32.23 29.96 -5.03
N SER A 776 31.86 29.53 -6.23
CA SER A 776 30.89 30.26 -7.08
C SER A 776 29.51 30.29 -6.42
N THR A 777 29.04 29.15 -5.90
CA THR A 777 27.78 29.07 -5.15
C THR A 777 27.77 30.04 -3.97
N LEU A 778 28.87 30.10 -3.20
CA LEU A 778 29.00 31.03 -2.09
C LEU A 778 28.89 32.49 -2.55
N VAL A 779 29.60 32.87 -3.62
CA VAL A 779 29.62 34.25 -4.14
C VAL A 779 28.27 34.67 -4.71
N GLU A 780 27.56 33.76 -5.37
CA GLU A 780 26.24 33.99 -5.95
C GLU A 780 25.16 34.14 -4.87
N GLN A 781 25.16 33.27 -3.86
CA GLN A 781 24.12 33.19 -2.85
C GLN A 781 24.29 34.24 -1.73
N PHE A 782 25.52 34.62 -1.38
CA PHE A 782 25.81 35.48 -0.22
C PHE A 782 26.41 36.83 -0.64
N GLN A 783 25.67 37.61 -1.42
CA GLN A 783 26.12 38.94 -1.86
C GLN A 783 26.26 39.90 -0.67
N GLY A 784 27.51 40.23 -0.30
CA GLY A 784 27.84 41.17 0.78
C GLY A 784 28.39 40.55 2.06
N ASP A 785 28.51 39.22 2.14
CA ASP A 785 29.17 38.54 3.27
C ASP A 785 30.69 38.81 3.30
N ARG A 786 31.28 38.77 4.49
CA ARG A 786 32.73 38.90 4.73
C ARG A 786 33.56 37.90 3.90
N LEU A 787 33.07 36.68 3.74
CA LEU A 787 33.77 35.59 3.06
C LEU A 787 33.64 35.69 1.55
N THR A 788 32.64 36.40 1.03
CA THR A 788 32.40 36.56 -0.41
C THR A 788 33.57 37.23 -1.12
N GLU A 789 34.20 38.24 -0.51
CA GLU A 789 35.37 38.89 -1.11
C GLU A 789 36.60 37.97 -1.10
N ARG A 790 36.76 37.16 -0.06
CA ARG A 790 37.84 36.14 -0.01
C ARG A 790 37.62 35.05 -1.06
N ALA A 791 36.38 34.61 -1.23
CA ALA A 791 36.00 33.63 -2.24
C ALA A 791 36.23 34.15 -3.66
N ARG A 792 35.93 35.43 -3.96
CA ARG A 792 36.25 36.06 -5.26
C ARG A 792 37.74 36.08 -5.56
N ILE A 793 38.56 36.49 -4.57
CA ILE A 793 40.02 36.49 -4.73
C ILE A 793 40.52 35.08 -5.02
N MET A 794 40.01 34.09 -4.28
CA MET A 794 40.39 32.69 -4.48
C MET A 794 39.94 32.17 -5.87
N LEU A 795 38.73 32.50 -6.31
CA LEU A 795 38.25 32.17 -7.66
C LEU A 795 39.12 32.78 -8.76
N GLU A 796 39.56 34.03 -8.61
CA GLU A 796 40.46 34.67 -9.57
C GLU A 796 41.82 33.97 -9.60
N THR A 797 42.34 33.51 -8.45
CA THR A 797 43.60 32.75 -8.42
C THR A 797 43.47 31.35 -9.02
N LEU A 798 42.29 30.76 -8.97
CA LEU A 798 41.99 29.40 -9.49
C LEU A 798 41.43 29.42 -10.90
N ARG A 799 41.36 30.60 -11.53
CA ARG A 799 40.80 30.78 -12.87
C ARG A 799 41.62 30.02 -13.90
N ILE A 800 40.93 29.21 -14.71
CA ILE A 800 41.53 28.46 -15.81
C ILE A 800 41.90 29.45 -16.94
N PRO A 801 43.15 29.45 -17.43
CA PRO A 801 43.59 30.28 -18.55
C PRO A 801 42.73 30.11 -19.80
N ASP A 802 42.46 31.21 -20.52
CA ASP A 802 41.61 31.20 -21.72
C ASP A 802 42.17 30.28 -22.84
N SER A 803 43.50 30.09 -22.88
CA SER A 803 44.22 29.16 -23.79
C SER A 803 43.86 27.68 -23.57
N LEU A 804 43.46 27.31 -22.35
CA LEU A 804 43.05 25.96 -21.97
C LEU A 804 41.52 25.75 -22.08
N GLN A 805 40.74 26.81 -22.31
CA GLN A 805 39.28 26.73 -22.40
C GLN A 805 38.78 26.29 -23.80
N GLU A 806 39.53 26.58 -24.88
CA GLU A 806 39.09 26.33 -26.27
C GLU A 806 39.03 24.85 -26.67
N GLU A 807 39.76 23.94 -26.01
CA GLU A 807 39.69 22.48 -26.30
C GLU A 807 38.40 21.81 -25.79
N SER A 808 37.59 22.49 -24.98
CA SER A 808 36.37 21.91 -24.38
C SER A 808 35.07 22.22 -25.16
N SER A 809 35.15 22.91 -26.30
CA SER A 809 33.97 23.50 -26.97
C SER A 809 33.51 22.77 -28.23
N THR A 810 33.20 21.47 -28.17
CA THR A 810 32.19 20.87 -29.09
C THR A 810 31.42 19.73 -28.42
N ASP A 811 30.11 19.94 -28.25
CA ASP A 811 29.03 19.00 -27.95
C ASP A 811 29.04 18.19 -26.64
N ALA A 812 28.70 18.85 -25.52
CA ALA A 812 27.90 18.24 -24.45
C ALA A 812 27.23 19.30 -23.55
N ALA A 813 26.43 20.20 -24.13
CA ALA A 813 25.52 21.07 -23.38
C ALA A 813 24.06 20.59 -23.57
N ALA A 814 23.74 19.41 -23.04
CA ALA A 814 22.37 18.96 -22.74
C ALA A 814 22.34 17.64 -21.95
N ALA A 815 22.77 17.64 -20.69
CA ALA A 815 22.30 16.67 -19.69
C ALA A 815 22.62 17.19 -18.28
N ALA A 816 21.58 17.58 -17.55
CA ALA A 816 21.61 17.44 -16.10
C ALA A 816 21.26 15.99 -15.76
N ILE A 817 21.78 15.52 -14.63
CA ILE A 817 21.40 14.33 -13.85
C ILE A 817 22.32 13.10 -14.05
N THR A 818 22.80 12.62 -12.89
CA THR A 818 23.32 11.29 -12.50
C THR A 818 24.72 10.84 -12.93
N GLU A 819 25.40 10.27 -11.91
CA GLU A 819 26.56 9.37 -11.92
C GLU A 819 27.94 10.00 -12.10
N PHE A 820 28.73 9.94 -11.01
CA PHE A 820 30.18 9.99 -11.08
C PHE A 820 30.68 8.72 -11.80
N PRO A 821 31.68 8.81 -12.70
CA PRO A 821 32.30 7.63 -13.29
C PRO A 821 33.14 6.86 -12.25
N ASP A 822 32.90 5.56 -12.13
CA ASP A 822 33.46 4.62 -11.14
C ASP A 822 34.99 4.38 -11.19
N ASP A 823 35.76 5.08 -12.03
CA ASP A 823 37.15 4.68 -12.31
C ASP A 823 38.24 5.31 -11.40
N PHE A 824 37.90 5.79 -10.20
CA PHE A 824 38.90 6.41 -9.31
C PHE A 824 38.85 6.01 -7.82
N LEU A 825 37.95 5.12 -7.42
CA LEU A 825 37.96 4.53 -6.09
C LEU A 825 38.61 3.15 -6.18
N ALA A 826 39.84 3.02 -5.71
CA ALA A 826 40.33 1.70 -5.31
C ALA A 826 39.36 1.20 -4.23
N GLU A 827 38.59 0.15 -4.52
CA GLU A 827 37.61 -0.40 -3.59
C GLU A 827 38.32 -0.81 -2.30
N PHE A 828 38.08 -0.03 -1.24
CA PHE A 828 38.26 -0.51 0.12
C PHE A 828 37.10 -1.45 0.40
N HIS A 829 37.37 -2.74 0.43
CA HIS A 829 36.39 -3.73 0.83
C HIS A 829 36.32 -3.75 2.36
N PRO A 830 35.15 -3.69 2.98
CA PRO A 830 35.05 -3.97 4.40
C PRO A 830 35.44 -5.44 4.67
N CYS A 831 36.00 -5.73 5.85
CA CYS A 831 36.62 -7.04 6.10
C CYS A 831 35.69 -8.25 6.04
N ASP A 832 34.38 -8.03 6.16
CA ASP A 832 33.31 -9.00 5.97
C ASP A 832 33.02 -9.32 4.49
N ALA A 833 33.53 -8.52 3.55
CA ALA A 833 33.44 -8.74 2.11
C ALA A 833 34.64 -9.49 1.52
N LEU A 834 35.61 -9.94 2.34
CA LEU A 834 36.75 -10.73 1.91
C LEU A 834 36.42 -12.23 1.88
N ASP A 835 37.03 -12.98 0.95
CA ASP A 835 36.80 -14.43 0.85
C ASP A 835 37.37 -15.22 2.04
N GLU A 836 38.47 -14.72 2.61
CA GLU A 836 39.10 -15.27 3.82
C GLU A 836 39.42 -14.15 4.81
N PRO A 837 39.17 -14.36 6.13
CA PRO A 837 39.48 -13.36 7.14
C PRO A 837 40.99 -13.16 7.24
N ILE A 838 41.44 -11.90 7.23
CA ILE A 838 42.87 -11.59 7.35
C ILE A 838 43.38 -11.96 8.75
N GLN A 839 44.55 -12.60 8.80
CA GLN A 839 45.18 -13.03 10.05
C GLN A 839 46.45 -12.23 10.31
N PHE A 840 46.66 -11.80 11.56
CA PHE A 840 47.91 -11.18 11.97
C PHE A 840 49.03 -12.24 11.90
N LEU A 841 50.11 -11.96 11.18
CA LEU A 841 51.09 -12.98 10.78
C LEU A 841 52.03 -13.45 11.91
N GLU A 842 52.10 -12.71 13.02
CA GLU A 842 52.87 -13.05 14.21
C GLU A 842 51.92 -13.30 15.40
N GLU A 843 52.29 -14.14 16.36
CA GLU A 843 51.54 -14.21 17.63
C GLU A 843 51.63 -12.87 18.35
N ILE A 844 50.48 -12.34 18.81
CA ILE A 844 50.40 -10.99 19.38
C ILE A 844 51.32 -10.83 20.60
N ASP A 845 51.45 -11.85 21.44
CA ASP A 845 52.36 -11.82 22.60
C ASP A 845 53.83 -11.66 22.19
N SER A 846 54.26 -12.37 21.15
CA SER A 846 55.62 -12.23 20.58
C SER A 846 55.85 -10.82 20.03
N PHE A 847 54.85 -10.27 19.35
CA PHE A 847 54.90 -8.91 18.81
C PHE A 847 55.02 -7.86 19.93
N LEU A 848 54.21 -7.96 20.98
CA LEU A 848 54.22 -7.02 22.12
C LEU A 848 55.52 -7.11 22.93
N THR A 849 56.04 -8.32 23.17
CA THR A 849 57.34 -8.50 23.82
C THR A 849 58.48 -7.91 22.96
N ARG A 850 58.52 -8.23 21.67
CA ARG A 850 59.61 -7.84 20.75
C ARG A 850 59.67 -6.33 20.51
N THR A 851 58.51 -5.68 20.45
CA THR A 851 58.40 -4.22 20.27
C THR A 851 58.68 -3.45 21.56
N GLY A 852 58.79 -4.13 22.70
CA GLY A 852 59.02 -3.52 24.02
C GLY A 852 57.77 -2.89 24.62
N PHE A 853 56.59 -3.12 24.03
CA PHE A 853 55.33 -2.52 24.48
C PHE A 853 54.95 -2.98 25.89
N GLU A 854 55.26 -4.22 26.26
CA GLU A 854 55.02 -4.75 27.60
C GLU A 854 55.78 -4.00 28.70
N GLU A 855 57.06 -3.64 28.45
CA GLU A 855 57.86 -2.85 29.39
C GLU A 855 57.30 -1.43 29.54
N MET A 856 56.74 -0.90 28.46
CA MET A 856 56.10 0.41 28.43
C MET A 856 54.81 0.43 29.27
N MET A 857 53.92 -0.57 29.11
CA MET A 857 52.73 -0.72 29.95
C MET A 857 53.09 -0.88 31.44
N ARG A 858 54.12 -1.68 31.75
CA ARG A 858 54.60 -1.84 33.15
C ARG A 858 55.17 -0.55 33.73
N SER A 859 55.82 0.28 32.92
CA SER A 859 56.35 1.58 33.39
C SER A 859 55.25 2.58 33.73
N GLU A 860 54.09 2.49 33.07
CA GLU A 860 52.89 3.27 33.36
C GLU A 860 51.99 2.63 34.44
N GLY A 861 52.40 1.47 34.99
CA GLY A 861 51.67 0.77 36.05
C GLY A 861 50.41 0.03 35.56
N VAL A 862 50.26 -0.18 34.26
CA VAL A 862 49.13 -0.87 33.64
C VAL A 862 49.42 -2.38 33.57
N LEU A 863 48.61 -3.17 34.27
CA LEU A 863 48.77 -4.64 34.36
C LEU A 863 47.87 -5.39 33.37
N SER A 864 46.73 -4.81 32.98
CA SER A 864 45.92 -5.27 31.86
C SER A 864 45.29 -4.07 31.14
N ALA A 865 45.10 -4.17 29.83
CA ALA A 865 44.43 -3.16 29.01
C ALA A 865 43.85 -3.79 27.74
N ASP A 866 42.68 -3.29 27.35
CA ASP A 866 42.04 -3.62 26.08
C ASP A 866 42.19 -2.43 25.14
N PHE A 867 42.67 -2.70 23.93
CA PHE A 867 42.83 -1.71 22.88
C PHE A 867 41.97 -2.10 21.68
N GLU A 868 41.23 -1.15 21.13
CA GLU A 868 40.42 -1.37 19.94
C GLU A 868 40.92 -0.44 18.84
N PHE A 869 41.17 -1.00 17.64
CA PHE A 869 41.71 -0.29 16.51
C PHE A 869 40.88 -0.49 15.26
N ASP A 870 40.72 0.56 14.48
CA ASP A 870 40.34 0.46 13.07
C ASP A 870 41.62 0.42 12.23
N VAL A 871 41.85 -0.69 11.53
CA VAL A 871 43.11 -0.99 10.86
C VAL A 871 42.90 -1.11 9.36
N SER A 872 43.51 -0.22 8.60
CA SER A 872 43.54 -0.31 7.13
C SER A 872 44.75 -1.12 6.70
N VAL A 873 44.51 -2.13 5.87
CA VAL A 873 45.52 -3.05 5.34
C VAL A 873 45.51 -2.97 3.82
N ASP A 874 46.69 -2.72 3.24
CA ASP A 874 46.84 -2.72 1.79
C ASP A 874 46.83 -4.14 1.21
N HIS A 875 46.79 -4.22 -0.12
CA HIS A 875 46.80 -5.47 -0.87
C HIS A 875 48.03 -6.38 -0.63
N THR A 876 49.08 -5.87 0.02
CA THR A 876 50.27 -6.65 0.37
C THR A 876 50.23 -7.22 1.78
N GLY A 877 49.20 -6.88 2.57
CA GLY A 877 49.11 -7.24 4.00
C GLY A 877 49.81 -6.24 4.93
N THR A 878 50.20 -5.07 4.42
CA THR A 878 50.85 -4.03 5.21
C THR A 878 49.80 -3.10 5.82
N ILE A 879 49.94 -2.83 7.12
CA ILE A 879 49.07 -1.89 7.83
C ILE A 879 49.43 -0.47 7.39
N THR A 880 48.49 0.22 6.75
CA THR A 880 48.64 1.61 6.28
C THR A 880 48.09 2.60 7.28
N ASN A 881 47.09 2.20 8.07
CA ASN A 881 46.52 3.00 9.16
C ASN A 881 46.07 2.09 10.32
N ALA A 882 46.16 2.59 11.56
CA ALA A 882 45.63 1.93 12.75
C ALA A 882 45.16 3.01 13.73
N THR A 883 43.86 3.26 13.81
CA THR A 883 43.29 4.31 14.67
C THR A 883 42.65 3.71 15.91
N SER A 884 43.08 4.13 17.10
CA SER A 884 42.46 3.71 18.36
C SER A 884 41.03 4.23 18.43
N LEU A 885 40.08 3.36 18.78
CA LEU A 885 38.67 3.68 18.97
C LEU A 885 38.31 3.92 20.45
N VAL A 886 39.27 3.68 21.35
CA VAL A 886 39.15 3.95 22.79
C VAL A 886 40.00 5.16 23.15
N ASP A 887 39.41 6.05 23.95
CA ASP A 887 40.05 7.25 24.47
C ASP A 887 41.00 6.85 25.62
N ASP A 888 42.30 6.77 25.35
CA ASP A 888 43.32 6.33 26.31
C ASP A 888 44.14 7.53 26.84
N PRO A 889 43.87 8.00 28.08
CA PRO A 889 44.60 9.11 28.68
C PRO A 889 46.06 8.79 29.02
N THR A 890 46.49 7.53 28.96
CA THR A 890 47.88 7.11 29.21
C THR A 890 48.76 7.19 27.95
N GLY A 891 48.16 7.29 26.77
CA GLY A 891 48.86 7.33 25.48
C GLY A 891 49.44 6.00 25.00
N LEU A 892 49.13 4.90 25.69
CA LEU A 892 49.56 3.55 25.32
C LEU A 892 48.88 3.08 24.02
N ALA A 893 47.61 3.42 23.80
CA ALA A 893 46.88 3.08 22.57
C ALA A 893 47.52 3.70 21.32
N ASN A 894 47.92 4.97 21.40
CA ASN A 894 48.63 5.65 20.31
C ASN A 894 50.01 5.03 20.06
N ALA A 895 50.72 4.69 21.13
CA ALA A 895 52.03 4.06 20.99
C ALA A 895 51.93 2.64 20.40
N LEU A 896 50.88 1.87 20.71
CA LEU A 896 50.61 0.57 20.10
C LEU A 896 50.21 0.70 18.62
N SER A 897 49.38 1.69 18.28
CA SER A 897 49.03 2.02 16.90
C SER A 897 50.28 2.28 16.04
N GLU A 898 51.22 3.11 16.53
CA GLU A 898 52.47 3.37 15.81
C GLU A 898 53.31 2.10 15.62
N LEU A 899 53.35 1.22 16.63
CA LEU A 899 54.06 -0.06 16.54
C LEU A 899 53.39 -1.00 15.52
N LEU A 900 52.05 -1.06 15.49
CA LEU A 900 51.28 -1.85 14.52
C LEU A 900 51.56 -1.38 13.09
N ILE A 901 51.50 -0.08 12.82
CA ILE A 901 51.80 0.47 11.48
C ILE A 901 53.25 0.16 11.08
N ARG A 902 54.20 0.35 12.00
CA ARG A 902 55.63 0.20 11.69
C ARG A 902 56.03 -1.26 11.46
N GLU A 903 55.55 -2.17 12.30
CA GLU A 903 56.10 -3.53 12.41
C GLU A 903 55.05 -4.64 12.29
N GLY A 904 53.76 -4.34 12.38
CA GLY A 904 52.66 -5.30 12.27
C GLY A 904 52.34 -5.67 10.82
N ARG A 905 51.95 -6.92 10.57
CA ARG A 905 51.60 -7.42 9.23
C ARG A 905 50.43 -8.39 9.31
N PHE A 906 49.51 -8.26 8.36
CA PHE A 906 48.40 -9.19 8.15
C PHE A 906 48.65 -10.06 6.91
N SER A 907 47.91 -11.16 6.80
CA SER A 907 47.83 -11.90 5.54
C SER A 907 47.24 -11.02 4.43
N GLN A 908 47.61 -11.30 3.18
CA GLN A 908 47.15 -10.51 2.03
C GLN A 908 45.62 -10.57 1.88
N PRO A 909 44.90 -9.43 1.87
CA PRO A 909 43.45 -9.42 1.68
C PRO A 909 43.08 -9.79 0.24
N ARG A 910 42.05 -10.63 0.08
CA ARG A 910 41.53 -11.06 -1.24
C ARG A 910 40.01 -10.95 -1.30
N SER A 911 39.52 -10.45 -2.44
CA SER A 911 38.11 -10.42 -2.81
C SER A 911 37.99 -11.05 -4.20
N GLY A 912 37.44 -12.25 -4.29
CA GLY A 912 37.51 -13.09 -5.49
C GLY A 912 38.96 -13.52 -5.82
N ASP A 913 39.33 -13.39 -7.10
CA ASP A 913 40.70 -13.65 -7.58
C ASP A 913 41.61 -12.42 -7.53
N GLU A 914 41.14 -11.28 -6.99
CA GLU A 914 41.85 -10.00 -7.04
C GLU A 914 42.40 -9.52 -5.68
N PRO A 915 43.59 -8.91 -5.67
CA PRO A 915 44.18 -8.30 -4.48
C PRO A 915 43.37 -7.05 -4.04
N ALA A 916 42.92 -7.02 -2.79
CA ALA A 916 42.04 -5.98 -2.27
C ALA A 916 42.71 -5.11 -1.19
N GLN A 917 42.26 -3.87 -1.02
CA GLN A 917 42.54 -3.07 0.19
C GLN A 917 41.35 -3.18 1.13
N THR A 918 41.59 -3.19 2.43
CA THR A 918 40.52 -3.43 3.40
C THR A 918 40.71 -2.64 4.69
N THR A 919 39.61 -2.37 5.38
CA THR A 919 39.62 -1.80 6.72
C THR A 919 38.94 -2.78 7.67
N CYS A 920 39.71 -3.25 8.65
CA CYS A 920 39.29 -4.20 9.67
C CYS A 920 39.28 -3.56 11.04
N TYR A 921 38.23 -3.83 11.78
CA TYR A 921 38.24 -3.63 13.22
C TYR A 921 39.03 -4.75 13.91
N PHE A 922 39.97 -4.39 14.78
CA PHE A 922 40.80 -5.31 15.55
C PHE A 922 40.81 -4.92 17.03
N SER A 923 40.65 -5.90 17.92
CA SER A 923 40.80 -5.69 19.37
C SER A 923 41.99 -6.50 19.90
N VAL A 924 42.82 -5.86 20.72
CA VAL A 924 43.95 -6.46 21.43
C VAL A 924 43.67 -6.34 22.93
N SER A 925 43.44 -7.48 23.58
CA SER A 925 43.42 -7.56 25.04
C SER A 925 44.77 -8.06 25.54
N VAL A 926 45.43 -7.28 26.40
CA VAL A 926 46.71 -7.65 27.03
C VAL A 926 46.48 -7.78 28.53
N ASP A 927 46.76 -8.95 29.10
CA ASP A 927 46.69 -9.19 30.54
C ASP A 927 47.98 -9.85 31.04
N PHE A 928 48.70 -9.18 31.97
CA PHE A 928 49.92 -9.69 32.58
C PHE A 928 49.69 -10.42 33.91
N GLN A 929 48.43 -10.69 34.28
CA GLN A 929 48.14 -11.56 35.43
C GLN A 929 48.30 -13.06 35.04
N PRO A 930 48.96 -13.86 35.89
CA PRO A 930 49.25 -15.27 35.61
C PRO A 930 48.03 -16.20 35.69
#